data_AF-A0AB33ALG4-F1
#
_entry.id   AF-A0AB33ALG4-F1
#
_cell.length_a   1.000
_cell.length_b   1.000
_cell.length_c   1.000
_cell.angle_alpha   90.00
_cell.angle_beta   90.00
_cell.angle_gamma   90.00
#
_symmetry.space_group_name_H-M   'P 1'
#
loop_
_entity.id
_entity.type
_entity.pdbx_description
1 polymer ?
#
loop_
_entity_poly.entity_id
_entity_poly.type
_entity_poly.pdbx_seq_one_letter_code
_entity_poly.pdbx_strand_id
1 'polypeptide(L)'
;MSDSSSPSITFMLQYTEANSAYVDYTNRDEAVQMDNDLDLETHRQSVEGMTESQLQKIQTEVPETTFNFQEYIDYMNRSYATEKQTDDLTAIFTQDANYLQREKVTELKEKLEQAHKNGSLLWQGVISFDNDFLAAQGLYDLATGQVDQQAIKTVIRDVIPKMIAKEGLSESAFWWGNIHLNTDNIHVHFGLSEVESKREKFFYQPRHRMEYRGNFSQKTIQKCKSDVFHGLINDKTRSALLRKEQILANLKANLIDQVFQESRVVRSTEKNFLEQAYNHLPFQKKWRYGSNAKDFAVSKFFLDKYLDSYFEHDGKGIYQEFLQETRAFLQTYEGAYSAEKNQTYEKLRKIDGQVIRTQGVSKGYDLDHLVARREAELRERLANRILRSFRETPPKFQNPFEANLTHFSTLNQQRILEQLPEASVLKSLEAWQKLGYQLTPNAKAVTIIKPVYDSYDKYGNGVGKPDFHQDQVYDISQVEENLLAKQLTLKDLSFFSSDELKELVDLAKQKPNRTLKERQELGTFRYALKLSRLEEKQKELLVTQKLLQQVQPLATDKAFVNFKQEAIAQELKLIEWQLTPNYKLKPEELTAKKLLNQQFQDSVSLPVLKASGENTQVPVKQLQEELQALSTLQDQSILSLLRGQDISKSEYVEELQTHLSIFQVKHDIYQNNQAIATSTDDEQIKGVKQLNAQHFSTLKQLYEKLLPEEESQRKTKIQQAIAKQMQVQKQSQRQSLQQVHGEARIDTSFMRQLTASLSKAQRANQRALTERARSDEREEQEEYHQNR
;
A
#
# COMPACT_ATOMS: atom_id res chain seq x y z
N MET A 1 15.20 21.56 28.30
CA MET A 1 15.32 20.15 28.67
C MET A 1 14.35 19.40 27.79
N SER A 2 14.83 18.46 26.99
CA SER A 2 13.97 17.66 26.12
C SER A 2 13.22 16.67 27.00
N ASP A 3 11.89 16.77 27.05
CA ASP A 3 11.03 15.74 27.64
C ASP A 3 11.27 14.42 26.89
N SER A 4 12.17 13.60 27.43
CA SER A 4 12.38 12.22 27.01
C SER A 4 11.19 11.43 27.54
N SER A 5 10.28 11.00 26.65
CA SER A 5 9.23 10.07 27.04
C SER A 5 9.80 8.65 27.04
N SER A 6 10.00 8.06 28.22
CA SER A 6 10.30 6.64 28.36
C SER A 6 9.10 5.79 27.94
N PRO A 7 9.30 4.62 27.30
CA PRO A 7 8.21 3.69 27.06
C PRO A 7 7.66 3.15 28.38
N SER A 8 6.35 2.87 28.43
CA SER A 8 5.68 2.31 29.61
C SER A 8 6.29 0.99 30.07
N ILE A 9 6.86 0.21 29.15
CA ILE A 9 7.56 -1.04 29.45
C ILE A 9 8.86 -1.14 28.64
N THR A 10 9.98 -1.19 29.36
CA THR A 10 11.30 -1.50 28.81
C THR A 10 11.66 -2.94 29.15
N PHE A 11 12.09 -3.71 28.15
CA PHE A 11 12.60 -5.08 28.34
C PHE A 11 14.02 -5.13 27.83
N MET A 12 14.94 -5.54 28.70
CA MET A 12 16.34 -5.79 28.38
C MET A 12 16.66 -7.23 28.74
N LEU A 13 17.46 -7.89 27.89
CA LEU A 13 17.88 -9.26 28.12
C LEU A 13 19.32 -9.39 27.63
N GLN A 14 20.20 -9.77 28.54
CA GLN A 14 21.56 -10.16 28.25
C GLN A 14 21.79 -11.61 28.66
N TYR A 15 22.85 -12.23 28.17
CA TYR A 15 23.19 -13.59 28.56
C TYR A 15 24.67 -13.73 28.87
N THR A 16 24.97 -14.56 29.87
CA THR A 16 26.32 -14.88 30.34
C THR A 16 26.45 -16.39 30.52
N GLU A 17 27.63 -16.83 30.94
CA GLU A 17 27.76 -18.16 31.55
C GLU A 17 26.95 -18.21 32.85
N ALA A 18 26.36 -19.37 33.14
CA ALA A 18 25.64 -19.56 34.39
C ALA A 18 26.56 -19.33 35.59
N ASN A 19 26.07 -18.57 36.57
CA ASN A 19 26.77 -18.27 37.82
C ASN A 19 25.75 -17.91 38.89
N SER A 20 26.06 -18.25 40.14
CA SER A 20 25.20 -17.99 41.30
C SER A 20 25.22 -16.53 41.77
N ALA A 21 26.24 -15.74 41.38
CA ALA A 21 26.41 -14.35 41.82
C ALA A 21 25.25 -13.41 41.41
N TYR A 22 24.56 -13.71 40.30
CA TYR A 22 23.40 -12.93 39.89
C TYR A 22 22.21 -13.06 40.87
N VAL A 23 22.07 -14.21 41.55
CA VAL A 23 21.02 -14.42 42.58
C VAL A 23 21.23 -13.47 43.75
N ASP A 24 22.48 -13.30 44.18
CA ASP A 24 22.85 -12.39 45.27
C ASP A 24 22.67 -10.93 44.86
N TYR A 25 23.07 -10.59 43.63
CA TYR A 25 22.87 -9.24 43.08
C TYR A 25 21.39 -8.82 43.04
N THR A 26 20.49 -9.71 42.60
CA THR A 26 19.07 -9.36 42.48
C THR A 26 18.34 -9.32 43.82
N ASN A 27 18.89 -9.93 44.88
CA ASN A 27 18.25 -10.01 46.21
C ASN A 27 18.88 -9.07 47.26
N ARG A 28 19.65 -8.05 46.86
CA ARG A 28 20.28 -7.10 47.79
C ARG A 28 19.24 -6.31 48.62
N ASP A 29 19.47 -6.21 49.93
CA ASP A 29 18.52 -5.63 50.89
C ASP A 29 18.19 -4.16 50.60
N GLU A 30 19.13 -3.39 50.04
CA GLU A 30 18.91 -1.99 49.67
C GLU A 30 17.96 -1.80 48.48
N ALA A 31 17.58 -2.86 47.76
CA ALA A 31 16.76 -2.77 46.54
C ALA A 31 15.37 -3.40 46.64
N VAL A 32 15.17 -4.33 47.57
CA VAL A 32 13.93 -5.08 47.73
C VAL A 32 13.24 -4.68 49.04
N GLN A 33 11.93 -4.44 49.00
CA GLN A 33 11.14 -4.10 50.17
C GLN A 33 9.89 -4.99 50.18
N MET A 34 9.83 -5.97 51.09
CA MET A 34 8.70 -6.90 51.16
C MET A 34 7.43 -6.29 51.74
N ASP A 35 7.61 -5.32 52.62
CA ASP A 35 6.58 -4.59 53.35
C ASP A 35 6.00 -3.41 52.56
N ASN A 36 6.62 -3.07 51.42
CA ASN A 36 6.15 -2.01 50.52
C ASN A 36 5.16 -2.57 49.47
N ASP A 37 4.08 -3.19 49.94
CA ASP A 37 2.99 -3.71 49.11
C ASP A 37 1.72 -2.85 49.29
N LEU A 38 0.91 -2.73 48.24
CA LEU A 38 -0.36 -2.00 48.31
C LEU A 38 -1.38 -2.87 49.06
N ASP A 39 -1.91 -2.40 50.20
CA ASP A 39 -2.81 -3.20 51.05
C ASP A 39 -4.21 -3.33 50.39
N LEU A 40 -4.38 -4.38 49.59
CA LEU A 40 -5.62 -4.70 48.87
C LEU A 40 -6.28 -5.93 49.51
N GLU A 41 -7.54 -5.80 49.96
CA GLU A 41 -8.33 -6.84 50.67
C GLU A 41 -8.43 -8.21 49.95
N THR A 42 -8.03 -8.31 48.68
CA THR A 42 -8.16 -9.50 47.82
C THR A 42 -6.95 -10.43 47.77
N HIS A 43 -5.88 -10.14 48.51
CA HIS A 43 -4.57 -10.76 48.30
C HIS A 43 -4.30 -11.94 49.26
N ARG A 44 -4.45 -13.18 48.76
CA ARG A 44 -3.97 -14.41 49.46
C ARG A 44 -2.46 -14.54 49.29
N GLN A 45 -1.71 -14.51 50.39
CA GLN A 45 -0.27 -14.75 50.39
C GLN A 45 0.00 -16.27 50.51
N SER A 46 0.82 -16.81 49.60
CA SER A 46 1.33 -18.18 49.69
C SER A 46 2.84 -18.16 49.95
N VAL A 47 3.24 -18.57 51.16
CA VAL A 47 4.63 -18.88 51.51
C VAL A 47 4.80 -20.39 51.31
N GLU A 48 5.79 -20.79 50.51
CA GLU A 48 6.06 -22.20 50.26
C GLU A 48 6.85 -22.80 51.42
N GLY A 49 6.34 -23.88 52.03
CA GLY A 49 7.09 -24.73 52.98
C GLY A 49 6.89 -24.45 54.48
N MET A 50 5.67 -24.62 55.02
CA MET A 50 5.50 -24.88 56.46
C MET A 50 5.78 -26.35 56.76
N THR A 51 6.68 -26.65 57.70
CA THR A 51 6.90 -28.02 58.17
C THR A 51 5.75 -28.47 59.08
N GLU A 52 5.42 -29.78 59.10
CA GLU A 52 4.38 -30.35 59.99
C GLU A 52 4.59 -29.96 61.47
N SER A 53 5.84 -29.79 61.91
CA SER A 53 6.17 -29.38 63.28
C SER A 53 5.80 -27.93 63.61
N GLN A 54 5.87 -27.03 62.63
CA GLN A 54 5.47 -25.63 62.78
C GLN A 54 3.95 -25.52 62.84
N LEU A 55 3.24 -26.30 62.01
CA LEU A 55 1.78 -26.42 62.06
C LEU A 55 1.29 -26.96 63.41
N GLN A 56 2.00 -27.94 63.99
CA GLN A 56 1.65 -28.51 65.30
C GLN A 56 1.87 -27.51 66.44
N LYS A 57 2.98 -26.77 66.48
CA LYS A 57 3.22 -25.73 67.49
C LYS A 57 2.13 -24.65 67.47
N ILE A 58 1.76 -24.18 66.29
CA ILE A 58 0.70 -23.18 66.10
C ILE A 58 -0.65 -23.70 66.63
N GLN A 59 -0.95 -24.99 66.43
CA GLN A 59 -2.16 -25.63 66.93
C GLN A 59 -2.17 -25.83 68.47
N THR A 60 -1.01 -25.79 69.11
CA THR A 60 -0.89 -25.98 70.57
C THR A 60 -0.97 -24.67 71.35
N GLU A 61 -0.66 -23.53 70.72
CA GLU A 61 -0.56 -22.22 71.38
C GLU A 61 -1.87 -21.40 71.36
N VAL A 62 -2.91 -21.86 70.66
CA VAL A 62 -4.20 -21.14 70.53
C VAL A 62 -5.37 -21.98 71.08
N PRO A 63 -5.69 -21.88 72.38
CA PRO A 63 -6.81 -22.60 72.97
C PRO A 63 -8.12 -21.89 72.65
N GLU A 64 -8.91 -22.50 71.76
CA GLU A 64 -10.36 -22.33 71.57
C GLU A 64 -10.95 -20.89 71.56
N THR A 65 -11.39 -20.40 70.39
CA THR A 65 -12.83 -20.27 70.00
C THR A 65 -13.10 -19.24 68.88
N THR A 66 -14.02 -19.62 67.98
CA THR A 66 -14.90 -18.77 67.14
C THR A 66 -14.35 -18.00 65.92
N PHE A 67 -13.59 -18.65 65.02
CA PHE A 67 -13.46 -18.17 63.63
C PHE A 67 -13.77 -19.29 62.63
N ASN A 68 -14.46 -18.98 61.54
CA ASN A 68 -14.61 -19.95 60.44
C ASN A 68 -13.25 -20.15 59.73
N PHE A 69 -13.06 -21.23 58.96
CA PHE A 69 -11.77 -21.55 58.32
C PHE A 69 -11.22 -20.41 57.45
N GLN A 70 -12.09 -19.57 56.90
CA GLN A 70 -11.73 -18.42 56.08
C GLN A 70 -11.23 -17.25 56.95
N GLU A 71 -11.93 -16.93 58.04
CA GLU A 71 -11.53 -15.90 59.01
C GLU A 71 -10.26 -16.27 59.80
N TYR A 72 -10.02 -17.56 60.04
CA TYR A 72 -8.78 -18.06 60.67
C TYR A 72 -7.57 -17.88 59.75
N ILE A 73 -7.72 -18.15 58.45
CA ILE A 73 -6.69 -17.92 57.44
C ILE A 73 -6.46 -16.42 57.22
N ASP A 74 -7.51 -15.60 57.23
CA ASP A 74 -7.42 -14.14 57.12
C ASP A 74 -6.72 -13.51 58.34
N TYR A 75 -6.99 -14.01 59.56
CA TYR A 75 -6.29 -13.60 60.78
C TYR A 75 -4.80 -13.99 60.76
N MET A 76 -4.48 -15.21 60.34
CA MET A 76 -3.09 -15.67 60.18
C MET A 76 -2.31 -14.81 59.17
N ASN A 77 -2.93 -14.48 58.02
CA ASN A 77 -2.30 -13.62 57.00
C ASN A 77 -2.09 -12.18 57.49
N ARG A 78 -3.01 -11.63 58.31
CA ARG A 78 -2.88 -10.29 58.90
C ARG A 78 -1.76 -10.21 59.95
N SER A 79 -1.56 -11.26 60.74
CA SER A 79 -0.46 -11.31 61.72
C SER A 79 0.92 -11.43 61.07
N TYR A 80 1.03 -12.16 59.95
CA TYR A 80 2.28 -12.27 59.18
C TYR A 80 2.64 -10.97 58.43
N ALA A 81 1.64 -10.19 58.00
CA ALA A 81 1.87 -8.87 57.38
C ALA A 81 2.47 -7.82 58.35
N THR A 82 2.47 -8.10 59.65
CA THR A 82 3.07 -7.23 60.68
C THR A 82 4.37 -7.77 61.30
N GLU A 83 4.83 -8.97 60.90
CA GLU A 83 6.11 -9.50 61.36
C GLU A 83 7.25 -8.92 60.54
N LYS A 84 8.10 -8.15 61.23
CA LYS A 84 9.44 -7.74 60.77
C LYS A 84 10.16 -8.91 60.10
N GLN A 85 10.87 -8.61 59.01
CA GLN A 85 11.86 -9.46 58.33
C GLN A 85 12.34 -10.61 59.24
N THR A 86 11.73 -11.79 59.09
CA THR A 86 12.31 -12.99 59.68
C THR A 86 13.54 -13.33 58.84
N ASP A 87 14.65 -13.66 59.52
CA ASP A 87 15.96 -13.90 58.89
C ASP A 87 15.97 -15.06 57.87
N ASP A 88 14.85 -15.75 57.66
CA ASP A 88 14.74 -16.99 56.88
C ASP A 88 14.10 -16.81 55.48
N LEU A 89 13.43 -15.68 55.20
CA LEU A 89 12.71 -15.43 53.93
C LEU A 89 13.43 -14.39 53.04
N THR A 90 13.37 -14.57 51.71
CA THR A 90 14.01 -13.69 50.71
C THR A 90 13.00 -13.11 49.72
N ALA A 91 13.30 -11.95 49.13
CA ALA A 91 12.45 -11.24 48.16
C ALA A 91 12.38 -11.89 46.78
N ILE A 92 13.03 -13.04 46.62
CA ILE A 92 13.01 -13.82 45.40
C ILE A 92 11.62 -14.43 45.23
N PHE A 93 11.01 -14.22 44.07
CA PHE A 93 9.81 -14.93 43.66
C PHE A 93 10.13 -15.87 42.50
N THR A 94 9.38 -16.97 42.44
CA THR A 94 9.53 -18.03 41.41
C THR A 94 8.17 -18.29 40.77
N GLN A 95 8.07 -19.35 39.96
CA GLN A 95 6.80 -19.83 39.41
C GLN A 95 5.76 -20.10 40.51
N ASP A 96 6.18 -20.61 41.67
CA ASP A 96 5.29 -21.19 42.67
C ASP A 96 5.28 -20.43 44.00
N ALA A 97 6.28 -19.58 44.27
CA ALA A 97 6.43 -18.88 45.55
C ALA A 97 6.57 -17.36 45.41
N ASN A 98 5.88 -16.59 46.26
CA ASN A 98 5.97 -15.11 46.34
C ASN A 98 7.25 -14.63 47.01
N TYR A 99 7.79 -15.46 47.89
CA TYR A 99 8.99 -15.26 48.70
C TYR A 99 9.67 -16.61 48.87
N LEU A 100 10.98 -16.68 48.63
CA LEU A 100 11.75 -17.92 48.65
C LEU A 100 12.50 -18.05 49.98
N GLN A 101 12.42 -19.20 50.63
CA GLN A 101 13.19 -19.51 51.84
C GLN A 101 14.69 -19.60 51.53
N ARG A 102 15.58 -19.22 52.45
CA ARG A 102 17.05 -19.23 52.25
C ARG A 102 17.59 -20.63 51.87
N GLU A 103 16.98 -21.71 52.37
CA GLU A 103 17.32 -23.08 51.99
C GLU A 103 17.05 -23.32 50.49
N LYS A 104 15.89 -22.86 50.00
CA LYS A 104 15.51 -22.96 48.59
C LYS A 104 16.33 -22.05 47.68
N VAL A 105 16.84 -20.93 48.19
CA VAL A 105 17.85 -20.12 47.48
C VAL A 105 19.12 -20.93 47.25
N THR A 106 19.53 -21.76 48.22
CA THR A 106 20.69 -22.65 48.07
C THR A 106 20.46 -23.67 46.95
N GLU A 107 19.28 -24.30 46.89
CA GLU A 107 18.90 -25.20 45.78
C GLU A 107 18.93 -24.49 44.41
N LEU A 108 18.48 -23.24 44.34
CA LEU A 108 18.56 -22.42 43.12
C LEU A 108 20.02 -22.20 42.69
N LYS A 109 20.92 -21.89 43.63
CA LYS A 109 22.35 -21.73 43.35
C LYS A 109 22.96 -23.04 42.87
N GLU A 110 22.61 -24.18 43.46
CA GLU A 110 23.07 -25.49 43.01
C GLU A 110 22.64 -25.80 41.57
N LYS A 111 21.40 -25.47 41.18
CA LYS A 111 20.94 -25.60 39.78
C LYS A 111 21.77 -24.74 38.82
N LEU A 112 22.16 -23.53 39.22
CA LEU A 112 23.04 -22.67 38.42
C LEU A 112 24.46 -23.20 38.31
N GLU A 113 25.01 -23.79 39.37
CA GLU A 113 26.32 -24.46 39.30
C GLU A 113 26.29 -25.70 38.40
N GLN A 114 25.19 -26.46 38.40
CA GLN A 114 24.99 -27.56 37.45
C GLN A 114 24.88 -27.04 36.01
N ALA A 115 24.10 -25.98 35.79
CA ALA A 115 24.00 -25.32 34.48
C ALA A 115 25.37 -24.82 33.99
N HIS A 116 26.20 -24.26 34.87
CA HIS A 116 27.56 -23.82 34.56
C HIS A 116 28.44 -24.99 34.10
N LYS A 117 28.44 -26.10 34.86
CA LYS A 117 29.16 -27.33 34.50
C LYS A 117 28.73 -27.91 33.15
N ASN A 118 27.43 -27.81 32.84
CA ASN A 118 26.87 -28.26 31.56
C ASN A 118 27.09 -27.27 30.40
N GLY A 119 27.71 -26.11 30.67
CA GLY A 119 27.96 -25.06 29.69
C GLY A 119 26.70 -24.32 29.24
N SER A 120 25.61 -24.40 30.01
CA SER A 120 24.35 -23.70 29.75
C SER A 120 24.50 -22.19 29.99
N LEU A 121 23.56 -21.42 29.42
CA LEU A 121 23.55 -19.96 29.52
C LEU A 121 22.65 -19.49 30.65
N LEU A 122 23.04 -18.38 31.28
CA LEU A 122 22.17 -17.60 32.15
C LEU A 122 21.70 -16.36 31.41
N TRP A 123 20.39 -16.23 31.24
CA TRP A 123 19.74 -15.02 30.74
C TRP A 123 19.39 -14.12 31.93
N GLN A 124 19.91 -12.90 31.89
CA GLN A 124 19.66 -11.85 32.87
C GLN A 124 18.72 -10.83 32.23
N GLY A 125 17.48 -10.83 32.69
CA GLY A 125 16.42 -9.98 32.18
C GLY A 125 16.08 -8.84 33.12
N VAL A 126 15.67 -7.72 32.54
CA VAL A 126 15.12 -6.55 33.25
C VAL A 126 13.85 -6.11 32.55
N ILE A 127 12.76 -6.02 33.31
CA ILE A 127 11.49 -5.47 32.88
C ILE A 127 11.24 -4.20 33.70
N SER A 128 11.49 -3.04 33.12
CA SER A 128 11.28 -1.74 33.79
C SER A 128 9.96 -1.14 33.35
N PHE A 129 9.25 -0.54 34.31
CA PHE A 129 7.97 0.10 34.14
C PHE A 129 8.11 1.59 34.33
N ASP A 130 7.39 2.36 33.52
CA ASP A 130 7.20 3.78 33.76
C ASP A 130 6.28 3.97 34.98
N ASN A 131 6.69 4.80 35.93
CA ASN A 131 5.95 4.97 37.18
C ASN A 131 4.58 5.63 36.95
N ASP A 132 4.46 6.56 36.00
CA ASP A 132 3.19 7.18 35.65
C ASP A 132 2.22 6.16 35.02
N PHE A 133 2.74 5.23 34.22
CA PHE A 133 1.97 4.10 33.71
C PHE A 133 1.43 3.22 34.85
N LEU A 134 2.27 2.79 35.80
CA LEU A 134 1.83 1.97 36.93
C LEU A 134 0.78 2.71 37.77
N ALA A 135 0.97 4.00 38.02
CA ALA A 135 0.01 4.83 38.76
C ALA A 135 -1.32 4.96 38.02
N ALA A 136 -1.29 5.19 36.70
CA ALA A 136 -2.49 5.26 35.88
C ALA A 136 -3.26 3.92 35.82
N GLN A 137 -2.58 2.79 36.00
CA GLN A 137 -3.22 1.47 36.10
C GLN A 137 -3.68 1.13 37.53
N GLY A 138 -3.32 1.93 38.53
CA GLY A 138 -3.65 1.69 39.94
C GLY A 138 -2.71 0.71 40.64
N LEU A 139 -1.53 0.45 40.07
CA LEU A 139 -0.51 -0.46 40.61
C LEU A 139 0.59 0.26 41.40
N TYR A 140 0.59 1.59 41.41
CA TYR A 140 1.55 2.41 42.13
C TYR A 140 0.86 3.65 42.69
N ASP A 141 1.00 3.89 43.99
CA ASP A 141 0.54 5.13 44.63
C ASP A 141 1.70 6.11 44.75
N LEU A 142 1.64 7.20 43.99
CA LEU A 142 2.65 8.25 43.97
C LEU A 142 2.79 8.99 45.31
N ALA A 143 1.74 9.00 46.14
CA ALA A 143 1.76 9.71 47.43
C ALA A 143 2.42 8.90 48.54
N THR A 144 2.18 7.58 48.56
CA THR A 144 2.71 6.67 49.60
C THR A 144 3.97 5.93 49.15
N GLY A 145 4.23 5.85 47.85
CA GLY A 145 5.30 5.05 47.28
C GLY A 145 5.02 3.54 47.27
N GLN A 146 3.78 3.13 47.59
CA GLN A 146 3.38 1.73 47.63
C GLN A 146 3.08 1.16 46.25
N VAL A 147 3.51 -0.08 46.01
CA VAL A 147 3.39 -0.79 44.73
C VAL A 147 2.60 -2.07 44.95
N ASP A 148 1.66 -2.40 44.05
CA ASP A 148 1.01 -3.70 44.01
C ASP A 148 1.98 -4.74 43.42
N GLN A 149 2.86 -5.24 44.29
CA GLN A 149 3.92 -6.18 43.91
C GLN A 149 3.32 -7.54 43.52
N GLN A 150 2.21 -7.94 44.12
CA GLN A 150 1.55 -9.21 43.84
C GLN A 150 0.94 -9.23 42.43
N ALA A 151 0.30 -8.17 41.96
CA ALA A 151 -0.19 -8.06 40.59
C ALA A 151 0.97 -8.18 39.59
N ILE A 152 2.09 -7.49 39.84
CA ILE A 152 3.29 -7.59 38.99
C ILE A 152 3.83 -9.03 38.98
N LYS A 153 4.03 -9.65 40.14
CA LYS A 153 4.49 -11.06 40.25
C LYS A 153 3.57 -12.02 39.48
N THR A 154 2.26 -11.83 39.60
CA THR A 154 1.24 -12.66 38.92
C THR A 154 1.37 -12.57 37.41
N VAL A 155 1.52 -11.36 36.87
CA VAL A 155 1.71 -11.15 35.44
C VAL A 155 3.03 -11.76 34.98
N ILE A 156 4.14 -11.57 35.70
CA ILE A 156 5.44 -12.14 35.31
C ILE A 156 5.39 -13.68 35.32
N ARG A 157 4.70 -14.31 36.29
CA ARG A 157 4.50 -15.77 36.32
C ARG A 157 3.70 -16.32 35.15
N ASP A 158 2.79 -15.55 34.59
CA ASP A 158 2.05 -15.94 33.39
C ASP A 158 2.89 -15.75 32.12
N VAL A 159 3.72 -14.71 32.07
CA VAL A 159 4.47 -14.34 30.85
C VAL A 159 5.77 -15.11 30.66
N ILE A 160 6.58 -15.32 31.71
CA ILE A 160 7.90 -15.95 31.58
C ILE A 160 7.79 -17.39 31.04
N PRO A 161 6.86 -18.25 31.50
CA PRO A 161 6.68 -19.59 30.92
C PRO A 161 6.32 -19.56 29.42
N LYS A 162 5.48 -18.61 29.00
CA LYS A 162 5.15 -18.42 27.57
C LYS A 162 6.37 -18.02 26.75
N MET A 163 7.26 -17.21 27.33
CA MET A 163 8.54 -16.85 26.72
C MET A 163 9.47 -18.06 26.59
N ILE A 164 9.59 -18.89 27.64
CA ILE A 164 10.38 -20.14 27.65
C ILE A 164 9.90 -21.08 26.55
N ALA A 165 8.60 -21.35 26.48
CA ALA A 165 7.99 -22.24 25.48
C ALA A 165 8.22 -21.72 24.05
N LYS A 166 8.02 -20.41 23.82
CA LYS A 166 8.17 -19.80 22.50
C LYS A 166 9.61 -19.74 21.99
N GLU A 167 10.59 -19.70 22.89
CA GLU A 167 12.01 -19.84 22.55
C GLU A 167 12.47 -21.29 22.39
N GLY A 168 11.60 -22.26 22.71
CA GLY A 168 11.91 -23.68 22.65
C GLY A 168 13.02 -24.09 23.62
N LEU A 169 13.01 -23.49 24.83
CA LEU A 169 13.94 -23.90 25.88
C LEU A 169 13.57 -25.31 26.40
N SER A 170 14.57 -25.97 26.97
CA SER A 170 14.49 -27.30 27.59
C SER A 170 13.49 -27.34 28.75
N GLU A 171 12.89 -28.50 28.98
CA GLU A 171 12.09 -28.79 30.18
C GLU A 171 12.87 -28.57 31.49
N SER A 172 14.20 -28.55 31.43
CA SER A 172 15.07 -28.22 32.56
C SER A 172 15.24 -26.71 32.81
N ALA A 173 14.47 -25.87 32.10
CA ALA A 173 14.47 -24.42 32.29
C ALA A 173 13.88 -24.04 33.66
N PHE A 174 14.51 -23.09 34.33
CA PHE A 174 14.05 -22.53 35.58
C PHE A 174 14.30 -21.03 35.61
N TRP A 175 13.46 -20.30 36.35
CA TRP A 175 13.55 -18.85 36.46
C TRP A 175 13.24 -18.36 37.88
N TRP A 176 13.72 -17.16 38.18
CA TRP A 176 13.43 -16.43 39.40
C TRP A 176 13.37 -14.93 39.11
N GLY A 177 12.76 -14.15 40.00
CA GLY A 177 12.73 -12.71 39.88
C GLY A 177 12.75 -11.97 41.22
N ASN A 178 13.05 -10.68 41.15
CA ASN A 178 13.03 -9.72 42.24
C ASN A 178 12.46 -8.39 41.71
N ILE A 179 11.64 -7.71 42.52
CA ILE A 179 11.14 -6.37 42.21
C ILE A 179 12.04 -5.36 42.92
N HIS A 180 12.64 -4.44 42.17
CA HIS A 180 13.51 -3.39 42.68
C HIS A 180 12.73 -2.07 42.71
N LEU A 181 12.72 -1.43 43.88
CA LEU A 181 12.00 -0.18 44.14
C LEU A 181 12.92 1.02 44.40
N ASN A 182 14.24 0.79 44.40
CA ASN A 182 15.25 1.77 44.84
C ASN A 182 15.91 2.56 43.70
N THR A 183 15.29 2.58 42.52
CA THR A 183 15.78 3.31 41.34
C THR A 183 14.70 4.22 40.78
N ASP A 184 15.04 5.06 39.80
CA ASP A 184 14.13 5.99 39.14
C ASP A 184 12.79 5.35 38.70
N ASN A 185 12.85 4.12 38.16
CA ASN A 185 11.68 3.36 37.73
C ASN A 185 11.58 2.01 38.45
N ILE A 186 10.36 1.61 38.80
CA ILE A 186 10.08 0.27 39.34
C ILE A 186 10.42 -0.77 38.26
N HIS A 187 11.14 -1.83 38.62
CA HIS A 187 11.54 -2.84 37.65
C HIS A 187 11.68 -4.24 38.24
N VAL A 188 11.42 -5.25 37.41
CA VAL A 188 11.67 -6.66 37.73
C VAL A 188 13.00 -7.07 37.14
N HIS A 189 13.94 -7.47 38.01
CA HIS A 189 15.06 -8.30 37.61
C HIS A 189 14.61 -9.75 37.57
N PHE A 190 14.90 -10.47 36.49
CA PHE A 190 14.70 -11.91 36.44
C PHE A 190 15.94 -12.64 35.91
N GLY A 191 16.15 -13.84 36.42
CA GLY A 191 17.13 -14.79 35.92
C GLY A 191 16.41 -15.97 35.29
N LEU A 192 16.92 -16.46 34.16
CA LEU A 192 16.43 -17.64 33.47
C LEU A 192 17.63 -18.48 33.03
N SER A 193 17.59 -19.79 33.28
CA SER A 193 18.66 -20.71 32.88
C SER A 193 18.09 -22.10 32.60
N GLU A 194 18.84 -22.93 31.89
CA GLU A 194 18.56 -24.35 31.68
C GLU A 194 19.62 -25.17 32.41
N VAL A 195 19.24 -26.19 33.18
CA VAL A 195 20.25 -27.13 33.73
C VAL A 195 20.92 -27.87 32.56
N GLU A 196 20.14 -28.31 31.58
CA GLU A 196 20.60 -28.93 30.34
C GLU A 196 20.00 -28.23 29.12
N SER A 197 20.80 -27.39 28.47
CA SER A 197 20.42 -26.69 27.25
C SER A 197 20.31 -27.63 26.05
N LYS A 198 19.18 -27.57 25.35
CA LYS A 198 18.94 -28.25 24.06
C LYS A 198 19.21 -27.35 22.86
N ARG A 199 19.72 -26.12 23.09
CA ARG A 199 19.90 -25.14 22.01
C ARG A 199 21.02 -25.56 21.05
N GLU A 200 20.93 -25.10 19.81
CA GLU A 200 21.98 -25.31 18.82
C GLU A 200 23.30 -24.67 19.28
N LYS A 201 24.40 -25.45 19.23
CA LYS A 201 25.76 -24.93 19.41
C LYS A 201 26.29 -24.38 18.09
N PHE A 202 27.04 -23.30 18.17
CA PHE A 202 27.76 -22.73 17.03
C PHE A 202 29.19 -22.36 17.43
N PHE A 203 30.10 -22.36 16.46
CA PHE A 203 31.48 -21.96 16.73
C PHE A 203 31.58 -20.44 16.87
N TYR A 204 31.91 -19.97 18.07
CA TYR A 204 32.09 -18.55 18.36
C TYR A 204 33.55 -18.14 18.15
N GLN A 205 33.83 -17.63 16.94
CA GLN A 205 35.17 -17.23 16.49
C GLN A 205 35.96 -16.37 17.50
N PRO A 206 35.38 -15.34 18.16
CA PRO A 206 36.14 -14.51 19.09
C PRO A 206 36.69 -15.24 20.33
N ARG A 207 36.07 -16.35 20.75
CA ARG A 207 36.52 -17.16 21.90
C ARG A 207 37.03 -18.54 21.52
N HIS A 208 37.09 -18.87 20.23
CA HIS A 208 37.58 -20.15 19.71
C HIS A 208 36.93 -21.39 20.36
N ARG A 209 35.63 -21.34 20.68
CA ARG A 209 34.90 -22.47 21.29
C ARG A 209 33.47 -22.59 20.75
N MET A 210 32.89 -23.78 20.90
CA MET A 210 31.47 -24.01 20.62
C MET A 210 30.61 -23.46 21.76
N GLU A 211 29.69 -22.55 21.46
CA GLU A 211 28.77 -21.94 22.43
C GLU A 211 27.31 -22.14 22.00
N TYR A 212 26.39 -22.16 22.95
CA TYR A 212 24.95 -22.15 22.66
C TYR A 212 24.53 -20.80 22.06
N ARG A 213 23.53 -20.80 21.17
CA ARG A 213 22.90 -19.56 20.70
C ARG A 213 22.09 -18.90 21.82
N GLY A 214 22.59 -17.79 22.36
CA GLY A 214 21.96 -17.08 23.49
C GLY A 214 20.91 -16.03 23.13
N ASN A 215 20.90 -15.48 21.91
CA ASN A 215 19.94 -14.43 21.54
C ASN A 215 18.52 -14.97 21.37
N PHE A 216 17.55 -14.33 22.03
CA PHE A 216 16.13 -14.60 21.83
C PHE A 216 15.61 -13.93 20.56
N SER A 217 14.53 -14.47 19.99
CA SER A 217 13.90 -13.89 18.82
C SER A 217 13.24 -12.55 19.16
N GLN A 218 13.35 -11.56 18.27
CA GLN A 218 12.69 -10.26 18.45
C GLN A 218 11.16 -10.40 18.56
N LYS A 219 10.57 -11.40 17.88
CA LYS A 219 9.13 -11.71 17.98
C LYS A 219 8.75 -12.18 19.39
N THR A 220 9.61 -12.96 20.04
CA THR A 220 9.40 -13.42 21.42
C THR A 220 9.49 -12.26 22.39
N ILE A 221 10.52 -11.42 22.28
CA ILE A 221 10.69 -10.23 23.13
C ILE A 221 9.49 -9.28 22.99
N GLN A 222 9.04 -9.02 21.76
CA GLN A 222 7.86 -8.17 21.51
C GLN A 222 6.58 -8.78 22.09
N LYS A 223 6.39 -10.11 21.98
CA LYS A 223 5.24 -10.79 22.58
C LYS A 223 5.28 -10.74 24.11
N CYS A 224 6.45 -10.96 24.71
CA CYS A 224 6.65 -10.83 26.16
C CYS A 224 6.27 -9.43 26.64
N LYS A 225 6.81 -8.36 26.02
CA LYS A 225 6.40 -6.97 26.31
C LYS A 225 4.89 -6.76 26.21
N SER A 226 4.28 -7.30 25.16
CA SER A 226 2.83 -7.20 24.94
C SER A 226 2.02 -7.89 26.02
N ASP A 227 2.45 -9.07 26.47
CA ASP A 227 1.73 -9.85 27.48
C ASP A 227 1.88 -9.22 28.86
N VAL A 228 3.06 -8.67 29.19
CA VAL A 228 3.24 -7.88 30.40
C VAL A 228 2.34 -6.64 30.37
N PHE A 229 2.31 -5.90 29.26
CA PHE A 229 1.42 -4.74 29.10
C PHE A 229 -0.05 -5.11 29.34
N HIS A 230 -0.56 -6.14 28.65
CA HIS A 230 -1.95 -6.55 28.77
C HIS A 230 -2.31 -7.19 30.12
N GLY A 231 -1.32 -7.77 30.81
CA GLY A 231 -1.46 -8.26 32.17
C GLY A 231 -1.60 -7.15 33.20
N LEU A 232 -0.88 -6.04 33.04
CA LEU A 232 -0.83 -4.94 34.02
C LEU A 232 -1.94 -3.89 33.83
N ILE A 233 -2.58 -3.82 32.66
CA ILE A 233 -3.69 -2.87 32.47
C ILE A 233 -4.91 -3.26 33.30
N ASN A 234 -5.57 -2.27 33.91
CA ASN A 234 -6.79 -2.48 34.65
C ASN A 234 -8.00 -2.78 33.74
N ASP A 235 -9.08 -3.26 34.33
CA ASP A 235 -10.28 -3.69 33.59
C ASP A 235 -10.95 -2.56 32.79
N LYS A 236 -10.84 -1.31 33.26
CA LYS A 236 -11.36 -0.14 32.53
C LYS A 236 -10.57 0.09 31.23
N THR A 237 -9.24 0.09 31.32
CA THR A 237 -8.33 0.21 30.16
C THR A 237 -8.51 -0.97 29.21
N ARG A 238 -8.54 -2.20 29.74
CA ARG A 238 -8.77 -3.44 28.98
C ARG A 238 -10.10 -3.40 28.22
N SER A 239 -11.19 -3.06 28.90
CA SER A 239 -12.52 -2.94 28.29
C SER A 239 -12.58 -1.86 27.22
N ALA A 240 -11.89 -0.73 27.42
CA ALA A 240 -11.80 0.33 26.42
C ALA A 240 -11.05 -0.11 25.16
N LEU A 241 -9.91 -0.83 25.31
CA LEU A 241 -9.16 -1.40 24.19
C LEU A 241 -9.99 -2.42 23.41
N LEU A 242 -10.62 -3.37 24.10
CA LEU A 242 -11.51 -4.37 23.48
C LEU A 242 -12.66 -3.71 22.71
N ARG A 243 -13.26 -2.65 23.26
CA ARG A 243 -14.31 -1.90 22.56
C ARG A 243 -13.79 -1.28 21.27
N LYS A 244 -12.61 -0.65 21.29
CA LYS A 244 -11.99 -0.08 20.08
C LYS A 244 -11.69 -1.17 19.05
N GLU A 245 -11.19 -2.33 19.46
CA GLU A 245 -10.99 -3.47 18.56
C GLU A 245 -12.28 -3.96 17.92
N GLN A 246 -13.36 -4.06 18.71
CA GLN A 246 -14.68 -4.45 18.21
C GLN A 246 -15.23 -3.42 17.22
N ILE A 247 -15.09 -2.12 17.51
CA ILE A 247 -15.47 -1.04 16.58
C ILE A 247 -14.69 -1.19 15.28
N LEU A 248 -13.36 -1.34 15.35
CA LEU A 248 -12.52 -1.55 14.17
C LEU A 248 -12.92 -2.81 13.37
N ALA A 249 -13.26 -3.91 14.04
CA ALA A 249 -13.74 -5.12 13.40
C ALA A 249 -15.08 -4.88 12.67
N ASN A 250 -16.01 -4.17 13.31
CA ASN A 250 -17.30 -3.81 12.73
C ASN A 250 -17.14 -2.86 11.54
N LEU A 251 -16.28 -1.84 11.64
CA LEU A 251 -16.00 -0.91 10.54
C LEU A 251 -15.39 -1.63 9.34
N LYS A 252 -14.44 -2.55 9.58
CA LYS A 252 -13.89 -3.42 8.51
C LYS A 252 -14.96 -4.29 7.87
N ALA A 253 -15.81 -4.93 8.68
CA ALA A 253 -16.90 -5.77 8.20
C ALA A 253 -17.90 -4.95 7.38
N ASN A 254 -18.30 -3.78 7.86
CA ASN A 254 -19.21 -2.86 7.18
C ASN A 254 -18.62 -2.35 5.86
N LEU A 255 -17.34 -1.97 5.83
CA LEU A 255 -16.65 -1.58 4.59
C LEU A 255 -16.63 -2.74 3.59
N ILE A 256 -16.44 -3.97 4.06
CA ILE A 256 -16.49 -5.15 3.21
C ILE A 256 -17.92 -5.34 2.71
N ASP A 257 -18.92 -5.34 3.58
CA ASP A 257 -20.31 -5.60 3.22
C ASP A 257 -20.88 -4.54 2.28
N GLN A 258 -20.53 -3.26 2.47
CA GLN A 258 -20.98 -2.15 1.64
C GLN A 258 -20.44 -2.19 0.21
N VAL A 259 -19.20 -2.67 -0.01
CA VAL A 259 -18.68 -2.96 -1.36
C VAL A 259 -19.65 -3.87 -2.10
N PHE A 260 -20.38 -4.74 -1.39
CA PHE A 260 -21.29 -5.73 -1.97
C PHE A 260 -22.76 -5.46 -1.62
N GLN A 261 -23.20 -4.23 -1.39
CA GLN A 261 -24.64 -3.92 -1.25
C GLN A 261 -25.29 -3.58 -2.59
N GLU A 262 -26.43 -4.22 -2.87
CA GLU A 262 -27.15 -4.22 -4.16
C GLU A 262 -27.62 -2.83 -4.65
N SER A 263 -27.67 -1.83 -3.77
CA SER A 263 -28.28 -0.52 -4.06
C SER A 263 -27.27 0.61 -4.21
N ARG A 264 -25.96 0.37 -4.11
CA ARG A 264 -24.97 1.46 -3.92
C ARG A 264 -23.91 1.64 -5.01
N VAL A 265 -23.60 0.62 -5.83
CA VAL A 265 -22.76 0.85 -7.03
C VAL A 265 -23.64 1.44 -8.14
N VAL A 266 -24.07 2.68 -7.93
CA VAL A 266 -24.95 3.47 -8.79
C VAL A 266 -24.15 4.07 -9.96
N ARG A 267 -22.84 3.82 -10.07
CA ARG A 267 -21.93 4.67 -10.86
C ARG A 267 -21.25 3.89 -11.97
N SER A 268 -21.35 4.42 -13.20
CA SER A 268 -20.83 3.80 -14.43
C SER A 268 -19.31 3.59 -14.42
N THR A 269 -18.55 4.43 -13.72
CA THR A 269 -17.07 4.37 -13.68
C THR A 269 -16.53 3.25 -12.80
N GLU A 270 -17.09 3.03 -11.61
CA GLU A 270 -16.65 1.96 -10.71
C GLU A 270 -17.02 0.57 -11.26
N LYS A 271 -18.17 0.48 -11.92
CA LYS A 271 -18.54 -0.68 -12.72
C LYS A 271 -17.47 -0.97 -13.78
N ASN A 272 -17.08 0.03 -14.57
CA ASN A 272 -16.03 -0.13 -15.57
C ASN A 272 -14.70 -0.59 -14.93
N PHE A 273 -14.31 -0.07 -13.76
CA PHE A 273 -13.10 -0.54 -13.06
C PHE A 273 -13.18 -2.01 -12.67
N LEU A 274 -14.29 -2.46 -12.06
CA LEU A 274 -14.46 -3.86 -11.69
C LEU A 274 -14.49 -4.80 -12.91
N GLU A 275 -15.15 -4.38 -13.98
CA GLU A 275 -15.16 -5.12 -15.24
C GLU A 275 -13.76 -5.24 -15.83
N GLN A 276 -13.01 -4.13 -15.91
CA GLN A 276 -11.64 -4.18 -16.43
C GLN A 276 -10.71 -4.98 -15.51
N ALA A 277 -10.89 -4.88 -14.18
CA ALA A 277 -10.19 -5.72 -13.23
C ALA A 277 -10.41 -7.21 -13.53
N TYR A 278 -11.67 -7.62 -13.77
CA TYR A 278 -12.03 -8.98 -14.14
C TYR A 278 -11.47 -9.39 -15.51
N ASN A 279 -11.61 -8.53 -16.52
CA ASN A 279 -11.21 -8.78 -17.91
C ASN A 279 -9.73 -9.07 -18.08
N HIS A 280 -8.89 -8.48 -17.24
CA HIS A 280 -7.45 -8.65 -17.29
C HIS A 280 -6.91 -9.77 -16.39
N LEU A 281 -7.79 -10.51 -15.68
CA LEU A 281 -7.34 -11.54 -14.73
C LEU A 281 -6.55 -12.64 -15.45
N PRO A 282 -5.49 -13.15 -14.83
CA PRO A 282 -4.73 -14.24 -15.41
C PRO A 282 -5.54 -15.53 -15.37
N PHE A 283 -5.55 -16.25 -16.50
CA PHE A 283 -6.25 -17.53 -16.64
C PHE A 283 -5.61 -18.63 -15.77
N GLN A 284 -6.44 -19.47 -15.15
CA GLN A 284 -6.02 -20.66 -14.37
C GLN A 284 -4.98 -20.41 -13.26
N LYS A 285 -4.92 -19.21 -12.68
CA LYS A 285 -4.04 -18.90 -11.55
C LYS A 285 -4.80 -18.58 -10.28
N LYS A 286 -4.16 -18.81 -9.13
CA LYS A 286 -4.63 -18.27 -7.84
C LYS A 286 -4.38 -16.76 -7.81
N TRP A 287 -5.41 -15.98 -8.12
CA TRP A 287 -5.48 -14.53 -7.87
C TRP A 287 -5.34 -14.19 -6.38
N ARG A 288 -4.43 -13.26 -6.08
CA ARG A 288 -4.22 -12.63 -4.77
C ARG A 288 -3.84 -11.18 -5.03
N TYR A 289 -4.42 -10.24 -4.28
CA TYR A 289 -4.16 -8.82 -4.47
C TYR A 289 -2.69 -8.44 -4.25
N GLY A 290 -2.03 -9.07 -3.26
CA GLY A 290 -0.60 -8.93 -3.01
C GLY A 290 0.32 -9.54 -4.08
N SER A 291 -0.22 -10.08 -5.18
CA SER A 291 0.59 -10.62 -6.28
C SER A 291 1.29 -9.51 -7.08
N ASN A 292 2.57 -9.71 -7.34
CA ASN A 292 3.39 -8.83 -8.21
C ASN A 292 3.56 -9.40 -9.63
N ALA A 293 2.70 -10.34 -10.03
CA ALA A 293 2.80 -10.99 -11.34
C ALA A 293 2.48 -9.99 -12.47
N LYS A 294 3.33 -9.95 -13.50
CA LYS A 294 3.20 -9.02 -14.65
C LYS A 294 1.88 -9.18 -15.40
N ASP A 295 1.33 -10.39 -15.43
CA ASP A 295 0.06 -10.71 -16.08
C ASP A 295 -1.18 -10.36 -15.23
N PHE A 296 -1.00 -10.04 -13.94
CA PHE A 296 -2.03 -9.53 -13.04
C PHE A 296 -1.99 -8.01 -12.86
N ALA A 297 -0.89 -7.35 -13.25
CA ALA A 297 -0.65 -5.95 -12.94
C ALA A 297 -1.73 -4.99 -13.47
N VAL A 298 -2.26 -5.23 -14.68
CA VAL A 298 -3.37 -4.43 -15.23
C VAL A 298 -4.67 -4.63 -14.44
N SER A 299 -5.00 -5.87 -14.03
CA SER A 299 -6.14 -6.12 -13.14
C SER A 299 -5.98 -5.42 -11.80
N LYS A 300 -4.78 -5.48 -11.22
CA LYS A 300 -4.48 -4.82 -9.95
C LYS A 300 -4.67 -3.30 -10.06
N PHE A 301 -4.17 -2.68 -11.12
CA PHE A 301 -4.40 -1.26 -11.39
C PHE A 301 -5.89 -0.89 -11.35
N PHE A 302 -6.74 -1.66 -12.05
CA PHE A 302 -8.18 -1.37 -12.03
C PHE A 302 -8.86 -1.68 -10.68
N LEU A 303 -8.39 -2.67 -9.93
CA LEU A 303 -8.84 -2.90 -8.55
C LEU A 303 -8.46 -1.73 -7.64
N ASP A 304 -7.25 -1.18 -7.78
CA ASP A 304 -6.80 -0.03 -7.01
C ASP A 304 -7.67 1.19 -7.32
N LYS A 305 -7.97 1.45 -8.60
CA LYS A 305 -8.88 2.54 -9.00
C LYS A 305 -10.30 2.36 -8.48
N TYR A 306 -10.79 1.13 -8.43
CA TYR A 306 -12.06 0.83 -7.78
C TYR A 306 -12.02 1.16 -6.28
N LEU A 307 -11.01 0.68 -5.56
CA LEU A 307 -10.88 0.93 -4.11
C LEU A 307 -10.72 2.40 -3.78
N ASP A 308 -9.93 3.13 -4.55
CA ASP A 308 -9.77 4.58 -4.40
C ASP A 308 -11.12 5.28 -4.58
N SER A 309 -11.86 4.96 -5.66
CA SER A 309 -13.19 5.53 -5.89
C SER A 309 -14.18 5.16 -4.78
N TYR A 310 -14.14 3.91 -4.30
CA TYR A 310 -15.00 3.43 -3.22
C TYR A 310 -14.76 4.21 -1.92
N PHE A 311 -13.50 4.40 -1.52
CA PHE A 311 -13.14 5.15 -0.31
C PHE A 311 -13.36 6.65 -0.43
N GLU A 312 -13.33 7.21 -1.63
CA GLU A 312 -13.66 8.62 -1.86
C GLU A 312 -15.17 8.90 -1.84
N HIS A 313 -15.99 7.86 -1.93
CA HIS A 313 -17.43 8.02 -2.14
C HIS A 313 -18.28 7.09 -1.26
N ASP A 314 -18.73 5.94 -1.77
CA ASP A 314 -19.73 5.10 -1.11
C ASP A 314 -19.28 4.61 0.26
N GLY A 315 -17.99 4.27 0.39
CA GLY A 315 -17.36 3.86 1.63
C GLY A 315 -16.75 5.00 2.44
N LYS A 316 -16.82 6.26 1.97
CA LYS A 316 -16.07 7.40 2.56
C LYS A 316 -16.31 7.58 4.04
N GLY A 317 -17.57 7.59 4.47
CA GLY A 317 -17.92 7.80 5.88
C GLY A 317 -17.28 6.74 6.78
N ILE A 318 -17.48 5.46 6.45
CA ILE A 318 -16.95 4.34 7.25
C ILE A 318 -15.42 4.26 7.15
N TYR A 319 -14.85 4.59 5.99
CA TYR A 319 -13.41 4.59 5.79
C TYR A 319 -12.72 5.69 6.60
N GLN A 320 -13.29 6.90 6.65
CA GLN A 320 -12.80 7.99 7.49
C GLN A 320 -12.89 7.63 8.98
N GLU A 321 -14.01 7.04 9.41
CA GLU A 321 -14.18 6.55 10.79
C GLU A 321 -13.16 5.44 11.10
N PHE A 322 -12.92 4.51 10.17
CA PHE A 322 -11.90 3.48 10.31
C PHE A 322 -10.50 4.06 10.49
N LEU A 323 -10.13 5.08 9.72
CA LEU A 323 -8.82 5.75 9.85
C LEU A 323 -8.70 6.48 11.19
N GLN A 324 -9.76 7.18 11.62
CA GLN A 324 -9.80 7.88 12.89
C GLN A 324 -9.67 6.90 14.08
N GLU A 325 -10.49 5.86 14.11
CA GLU A 325 -10.45 4.82 15.15
C GLU A 325 -9.13 4.05 15.12
N THR A 326 -8.55 3.81 13.94
CA THR A 326 -7.25 3.18 13.82
C THR A 326 -6.16 4.04 14.43
N ARG A 327 -6.17 5.35 14.16
CA ARG A 327 -5.22 6.29 14.75
C ARG A 327 -5.40 6.37 16.27
N ALA A 328 -6.63 6.50 16.76
CA ALA A 328 -6.94 6.57 18.18
C ALA A 328 -6.61 5.26 18.94
N PHE A 329 -6.76 4.11 18.28
CA PHE A 329 -6.33 2.82 18.82
C PHE A 329 -4.81 2.75 18.91
N LEU A 330 -4.10 3.06 17.82
CA LEU A 330 -2.64 3.00 17.77
C LEU A 330 -1.99 4.00 18.73
N GLN A 331 -2.51 5.22 18.86
CA GLN A 331 -2.06 6.20 19.85
C GLN A 331 -2.10 5.67 21.30
N THR A 332 -3.00 4.74 21.62
CA THR A 332 -3.05 4.12 22.97
C THR A 332 -1.79 3.28 23.26
N TYR A 333 -1.07 2.86 22.21
CA TYR A 333 0.15 2.07 22.28
C TYR A 333 1.43 2.88 22.07
N GLU A 334 1.31 4.19 21.81
CA GLU A 334 2.44 5.09 21.61
C GLU A 334 3.29 5.15 22.89
N GLY A 335 2.68 5.30 24.06
CA GLY A 335 3.37 5.21 25.36
C GLY A 335 3.92 3.81 25.65
N ALA A 336 3.21 2.74 25.25
CA ALA A 336 3.58 1.37 25.59
C ALA A 336 4.85 0.85 24.88
N TYR A 337 5.11 1.30 23.64
CA TYR A 337 6.15 0.73 22.77
C TYR A 337 7.13 1.75 22.18
N SER A 338 7.08 3.02 22.60
CA SER A 338 8.00 4.05 22.11
C SER A 338 9.43 3.84 22.61
N ALA A 339 10.28 3.23 21.78
CA ALA A 339 11.71 3.48 21.91
C ALA A 339 11.98 4.94 21.50
N GLU A 340 12.91 5.63 22.19
CA GLU A 340 13.33 6.97 21.81
C GLU A 340 13.69 7.01 20.32
N LYS A 341 13.15 8.00 19.61
CA LYS A 341 13.42 8.21 18.19
C LYS A 341 14.87 8.64 18.02
N ASN A 342 15.56 8.04 17.05
CA ASN A 342 16.95 8.32 16.69
C ASN A 342 18.05 7.75 17.63
N GLN A 343 17.75 6.77 18.48
CA GLN A 343 18.79 6.04 19.20
C GLN A 343 19.60 5.16 18.25
N THR A 344 20.93 5.25 18.37
CA THR A 344 21.85 4.44 17.54
C THR A 344 22.09 3.10 18.21
N TYR A 345 21.86 2.00 17.49
CA TYR A 345 22.11 0.64 17.97
C TYR A 345 22.93 -0.15 16.95
N GLU A 346 23.73 -1.12 17.42
CA GLU A 346 24.48 -2.00 16.52
C GLU A 346 23.57 -3.07 15.92
N LYS A 347 23.49 -3.09 14.59
CA LYS A 347 22.81 -4.10 13.79
C LYS A 347 23.84 -5.08 13.23
N LEU A 348 23.69 -6.34 13.63
CA LEU A 348 24.49 -7.47 13.16
C LEU A 348 23.77 -8.16 11.99
N ARG A 349 24.40 -8.27 10.83
CA ARG A 349 23.91 -9.07 9.70
C ARG A 349 24.96 -10.11 9.30
N LYS A 350 24.55 -11.36 9.12
CA LYS A 350 25.40 -12.38 8.49
C LYS A 350 25.16 -12.37 6.97
N ILE A 351 26.21 -12.11 6.20
CA ILE A 351 26.24 -12.31 4.75
C ILE A 351 27.39 -13.28 4.48
N ASP A 352 27.10 -14.41 3.83
CA ASP A 352 28.07 -15.45 3.47
C ASP A 352 28.98 -15.90 4.63
N GLY A 353 28.39 -16.09 5.81
CA GLY A 353 29.11 -16.54 7.01
C GLY A 353 29.91 -15.46 7.76
N GLN A 354 30.07 -14.26 7.20
CA GLN A 354 30.72 -13.12 7.86
C GLN A 354 29.71 -12.21 8.57
N VAL A 355 30.06 -11.79 9.79
CA VAL A 355 29.23 -10.87 10.59
C VAL A 355 29.58 -9.43 10.25
N ILE A 356 28.66 -8.73 9.59
CA ILE A 356 28.76 -7.30 9.30
C ILE A 356 28.09 -6.52 10.44
N ARG A 357 28.85 -5.64 11.10
CA ARG A 357 28.35 -4.67 12.09
C ARG A 357 27.98 -3.38 11.37
N THR A 358 26.74 -2.95 11.49
CA THR A 358 26.24 -1.69 10.94
C THR A 358 25.56 -0.91 12.05
N GLN A 359 25.72 0.40 12.10
CA GLN A 359 24.93 1.23 13.01
C GLN A 359 23.53 1.43 12.41
N GLY A 360 22.50 1.04 13.16
CA GLY A 360 21.10 1.31 12.88
C GLY A 360 20.61 2.45 13.75
N VAL A 361 19.61 3.18 13.27
CA VAL A 361 18.95 4.24 14.02
C VAL A 361 17.52 3.78 14.32
N SER A 362 17.07 3.84 15.57
CA SER A 362 15.71 3.52 15.95
C SER A 362 14.76 4.52 15.28
N LYS A 363 13.75 4.00 14.56
CA LYS A 363 12.74 4.85 13.91
C LYS A 363 11.71 5.42 14.90
N GLY A 364 11.73 4.97 16.16
CA GLY A 364 10.73 5.29 17.16
C GLY A 364 9.35 4.69 16.84
N TYR A 365 8.33 5.12 17.58
CA TYR A 365 6.94 4.81 17.28
C TYR A 365 6.44 5.69 16.13
N ASP A 366 6.37 5.12 14.92
CA ASP A 366 5.88 5.82 13.73
C ASP A 366 4.38 5.54 13.53
N LEU A 367 3.55 6.37 14.14
CA LEU A 367 2.09 6.27 14.08
C LEU A 367 1.58 6.28 12.63
N ASP A 368 2.10 7.15 11.77
CA ASP A 368 1.63 7.28 10.40
C ASP A 368 1.99 6.03 9.56
N HIS A 369 3.18 5.47 9.75
CA HIS A 369 3.55 4.19 9.12
C HIS A 369 2.64 3.04 9.58
N LEU A 370 2.27 2.98 10.87
CA LEU A 370 1.37 1.95 11.39
C LEU A 370 -0.06 2.11 10.89
N VAL A 371 -0.56 3.35 10.78
CA VAL A 371 -1.85 3.66 10.16
C VAL A 371 -1.84 3.23 8.70
N ALA A 372 -0.81 3.61 7.94
CA ALA A 372 -0.66 3.23 6.53
C ALA A 372 -0.60 1.71 6.33
N ARG A 373 0.07 0.98 7.24
CA ARG A 373 0.09 -0.48 7.22
C ARG A 373 -1.32 -1.07 7.41
N ARG A 374 -2.08 -0.57 8.38
CA ARG A 374 -3.47 -1.03 8.62
C ARG A 374 -4.41 -0.69 7.46
N GLU A 375 -4.20 0.45 6.83
CA GLU A 375 -4.92 0.81 5.60
C GLU A 375 -4.60 -0.14 4.44
N ALA A 376 -3.33 -0.49 4.25
CA ALA A 376 -2.90 -1.45 3.23
C ALA A 376 -3.50 -2.85 3.48
N GLU A 377 -3.55 -3.29 4.74
CA GLU A 377 -4.21 -4.55 5.13
C GLU A 377 -5.72 -4.53 4.85
N LEU A 378 -6.39 -3.39 5.08
CA LEU A 378 -7.81 -3.22 4.73
C LEU A 378 -8.02 -3.30 3.21
N ARG A 379 -7.22 -2.57 2.43
CA ARG A 379 -7.22 -2.61 0.96
C ARG A 379 -7.03 -4.03 0.44
N GLU A 380 -6.05 -4.75 0.98
CA GLU A 380 -5.78 -6.14 0.61
C GLU A 380 -6.96 -7.06 0.92
N ARG A 381 -7.59 -6.93 2.09
CA ARG A 381 -8.76 -7.73 2.47
C ARG A 381 -9.93 -7.48 1.52
N LEU A 382 -10.23 -6.21 1.22
CA LEU A 382 -11.31 -5.82 0.31
C LEU A 382 -11.06 -6.36 -1.11
N ALA A 383 -9.87 -6.12 -1.67
CA ALA A 383 -9.53 -6.60 -3.01
C ALA A 383 -9.55 -8.13 -3.10
N ASN A 384 -9.04 -8.85 -2.09
CA ASN A 384 -9.09 -10.31 -2.08
C ASN A 384 -10.53 -10.83 -1.97
N ARG A 385 -11.42 -10.14 -1.26
CA ARG A 385 -12.85 -10.47 -1.22
C ARG A 385 -13.50 -10.28 -2.59
N ILE A 386 -13.19 -9.20 -3.30
CA ILE A 386 -13.64 -8.96 -4.68
C ILE A 386 -13.11 -10.06 -5.61
N LEU A 387 -11.81 -10.37 -5.56
CA LEU A 387 -11.22 -11.44 -6.38
C LEU A 387 -11.85 -12.82 -6.11
N ARG A 388 -12.22 -13.12 -4.86
CA ARG A 388 -12.94 -14.35 -4.52
C ARG A 388 -14.32 -14.36 -5.16
N SER A 389 -15.04 -13.24 -5.10
CA SER A 389 -16.37 -13.12 -5.70
C SER A 389 -16.36 -13.32 -7.22
N PHE A 390 -15.31 -12.83 -7.90
CA PHE A 390 -15.08 -13.08 -9.33
C PHE A 390 -14.91 -14.55 -9.70
N ARG A 391 -14.42 -15.40 -8.78
CA ARG A 391 -14.30 -16.85 -9.01
C ARG A 391 -15.62 -17.57 -8.85
N GLU A 392 -16.37 -17.19 -7.82
CA GLU A 392 -17.59 -17.88 -7.41
C GLU A 392 -18.74 -17.61 -8.38
N THR A 393 -18.79 -16.41 -8.99
CA THR A 393 -19.82 -16.08 -9.99
C THR A 393 -19.25 -15.11 -11.02
N PRO A 394 -19.03 -15.57 -12.28
CA PRO A 394 -18.70 -14.67 -13.38
C PRO A 394 -19.75 -13.56 -13.49
N PRO A 395 -19.37 -12.29 -13.67
CA PRO A 395 -20.33 -11.20 -13.73
C PRO A 395 -21.35 -11.40 -14.87
N LYS A 396 -22.64 -11.14 -14.63
CA LYS A 396 -23.64 -10.98 -15.71
C LYS A 396 -24.41 -9.67 -15.51
N PHE A 397 -24.58 -8.92 -16.59
CA PHE A 397 -25.12 -7.56 -16.55
C PHE A 397 -26.42 -7.48 -17.33
N GLN A 398 -27.36 -6.69 -16.81
CA GLN A 398 -28.55 -6.27 -17.53
C GLN A 398 -28.35 -4.89 -18.19
N ASN A 399 -29.23 -4.63 -19.15
CA ASN A 399 -29.11 -3.62 -20.21
C ASN A 399 -28.94 -2.17 -19.70
N PRO A 400 -27.81 -1.48 -19.99
CA PRO A 400 -27.62 -0.07 -19.67
C PRO A 400 -28.14 0.91 -20.73
N PHE A 401 -28.68 0.42 -21.84
CA PHE A 401 -29.04 1.25 -23.00
C PHE A 401 -30.50 1.72 -22.95
N GLU A 402 -30.71 3.00 -23.23
CA GLU A 402 -32.03 3.55 -23.48
C GLU A 402 -32.64 2.97 -24.76
N ALA A 403 -33.96 2.77 -24.75
CA ALA A 403 -34.69 2.30 -25.91
C ALA A 403 -34.48 3.26 -27.10
N ASN A 404 -34.05 2.72 -28.24
CA ASN A 404 -33.66 3.52 -29.40
C ASN A 404 -34.57 3.31 -30.61
N LEU A 405 -35.73 2.68 -30.43
CA LEU A 405 -36.68 2.40 -31.50
C LEU A 405 -37.11 3.70 -32.22
N THR A 406 -37.29 4.80 -31.48
CA THR A 406 -37.65 6.12 -32.02
C THR A 406 -36.59 6.74 -32.93
N HIS A 407 -35.33 6.26 -32.87
CA HIS A 407 -34.26 6.72 -33.76
C HIS A 407 -34.34 6.10 -35.17
N PHE A 408 -35.14 5.06 -35.37
CA PHE A 408 -35.40 4.47 -36.69
C PHE A 408 -36.52 5.22 -37.43
N SER A 409 -36.56 5.12 -38.76
CA SER A 409 -37.66 5.69 -39.55
C SER A 409 -38.99 4.99 -39.20
N THR A 410 -40.12 5.67 -39.38
CA THR A 410 -41.47 5.13 -39.06
C THR A 410 -41.73 3.78 -39.72
N LEU A 411 -41.29 3.61 -40.97
CA LEU A 411 -41.40 2.34 -41.70
C LEU A 411 -40.53 1.23 -41.08
N ASN A 412 -39.33 1.55 -40.60
CA ASN A 412 -38.51 0.57 -39.90
C ASN A 412 -39.05 0.28 -38.50
N GLN A 413 -39.62 1.25 -37.78
CA GLN A 413 -40.27 1.02 -36.49
C GLN A 413 -41.40 -0.01 -36.62
N GLN A 414 -42.27 0.14 -37.61
CA GLN A 414 -43.33 -0.83 -37.90
C GLN A 414 -42.76 -2.22 -38.22
N ARG A 415 -41.80 -2.31 -39.16
CA ARG A 415 -41.16 -3.58 -39.54
C ARG A 415 -40.46 -4.26 -38.37
N ILE A 416 -39.81 -3.49 -37.50
CA ILE A 416 -39.14 -4.00 -36.31
C ILE A 416 -40.16 -4.60 -35.36
N LEU A 417 -41.24 -3.89 -35.05
CA LEU A 417 -42.27 -4.35 -34.11
C LEU A 417 -43.08 -5.54 -34.65
N GLU A 418 -43.24 -5.64 -35.97
CA GLU A 418 -43.83 -6.82 -36.62
C GLU A 418 -42.94 -8.08 -36.45
N GLN A 419 -41.61 -7.92 -36.47
CA GLN A 419 -40.65 -9.01 -36.30
C GLN A 419 -40.37 -9.32 -34.83
N LEU A 420 -40.39 -8.30 -33.96
CA LEU A 420 -40.07 -8.37 -32.53
C LEU A 420 -40.88 -7.30 -31.76
N PRO A 421 -42.08 -7.66 -31.24
CA PRO A 421 -42.96 -6.70 -30.57
C PRO A 421 -42.37 -6.04 -29.32
N GLU A 422 -41.49 -6.75 -28.61
CA GLU A 422 -40.83 -6.28 -27.38
C GLU A 422 -39.47 -5.60 -27.65
N ALA A 423 -39.19 -5.21 -28.89
CA ALA A 423 -37.92 -4.60 -29.25
C ALA A 423 -37.71 -3.28 -28.50
N SER A 424 -36.51 -3.10 -27.94
CA SER A 424 -36.16 -1.93 -27.15
C SER A 424 -34.90 -1.26 -27.67
N VAL A 425 -33.79 -2.00 -27.76
CA VAL A 425 -32.48 -1.47 -28.12
C VAL A 425 -31.91 -2.30 -29.25
N LEU A 426 -31.88 -1.73 -30.44
CA LEU A 426 -31.43 -2.39 -31.66
C LEU A 426 -30.11 -1.80 -32.15
N LYS A 427 -29.13 -2.66 -32.40
CA LYS A 427 -27.85 -2.29 -33.00
C LYS A 427 -27.41 -3.38 -33.98
N SER A 428 -26.50 -3.04 -34.89
CA SER A 428 -25.84 -4.04 -35.73
C SER A 428 -24.97 -4.98 -34.88
N LEU A 429 -24.69 -6.18 -35.39
CA LEU A 429 -23.80 -7.12 -34.72
C LEU A 429 -22.43 -6.49 -34.40
N GLU A 430 -21.87 -5.75 -35.36
CA GLU A 430 -20.58 -5.08 -35.18
C GLU A 430 -20.64 -4.03 -34.05
N ALA A 431 -21.74 -3.27 -33.95
CA ALA A 431 -21.92 -2.29 -32.89
C ALA A 431 -22.08 -2.96 -31.51
N TRP A 432 -22.78 -4.10 -31.44
CA TRP A 432 -22.85 -4.92 -30.22
C TRP A 432 -21.48 -5.46 -29.81
N GLN A 433 -20.72 -6.01 -30.75
CA GLN A 433 -19.36 -6.51 -30.51
C GLN A 433 -18.42 -5.42 -30.00
N LYS A 434 -18.50 -4.20 -30.55
CA LYS A 434 -17.73 -3.04 -30.07
C LYS A 434 -18.08 -2.63 -28.63
N LEU A 435 -19.30 -2.90 -28.20
CA LEU A 435 -19.76 -2.67 -26.82
C LEU A 435 -19.44 -3.85 -25.89
N GLY A 436 -18.83 -4.92 -26.42
CA GLY A 436 -18.49 -6.12 -25.65
C GLY A 436 -19.65 -7.11 -25.52
N TYR A 437 -20.57 -7.15 -26.48
CA TYR A 437 -21.68 -8.11 -26.50
C TYR A 437 -21.49 -9.16 -27.60
N GLN A 438 -22.01 -10.36 -27.37
CA GLN A 438 -22.05 -11.45 -28.35
C GLN A 438 -23.48 -11.97 -28.49
N LEU A 439 -23.79 -12.59 -29.63
CA LEU A 439 -25.11 -13.17 -29.86
C LEU A 439 -25.33 -14.36 -28.94
N THR A 440 -26.52 -14.44 -28.35
CA THR A 440 -26.98 -15.66 -27.71
C THR A 440 -27.22 -16.75 -28.76
N PRO A 441 -27.16 -18.05 -28.40
CA PRO A 441 -27.38 -19.14 -29.35
C PRO A 441 -28.72 -19.07 -30.10
N ASN A 442 -29.73 -18.40 -29.52
CA ASN A 442 -31.08 -18.29 -30.06
C ASN A 442 -31.38 -16.92 -30.71
N ALA A 443 -30.36 -16.10 -30.96
CA ALA A 443 -30.54 -14.76 -31.53
C ALA A 443 -31.16 -14.81 -32.94
N LYS A 444 -32.10 -13.90 -33.21
CA LYS A 444 -32.82 -13.80 -34.49
C LYS A 444 -32.74 -12.39 -35.03
N ALA A 445 -31.98 -12.21 -36.12
CA ALA A 445 -31.81 -10.92 -36.77
C ALA A 445 -33.16 -10.28 -37.12
N VAL A 446 -33.30 -9.01 -36.78
CA VAL A 446 -34.41 -8.13 -37.19
C VAL A 446 -33.96 -7.36 -38.43
N THR A 447 -34.75 -7.45 -39.50
CA THR A 447 -34.43 -6.83 -40.78
C THR A 447 -34.93 -5.39 -40.80
N ILE A 448 -34.05 -4.46 -41.16
CA ILE A 448 -34.37 -3.04 -41.42
C ILE A 448 -34.00 -2.69 -42.86
N ILE A 449 -34.55 -1.58 -43.36
CA ILE A 449 -34.18 -1.04 -44.67
C ILE A 449 -33.42 0.26 -44.44
N LYS A 450 -32.19 0.34 -44.95
CA LYS A 450 -31.38 1.57 -44.88
C LYS A 450 -31.09 2.11 -46.29
N PRO A 451 -31.13 3.43 -46.47
CA PRO A 451 -30.68 4.05 -47.72
C PRO A 451 -29.14 3.98 -47.79
N VAL A 452 -28.62 3.55 -48.93
CA VAL A 452 -27.21 3.53 -49.29
C VAL A 452 -27.03 4.47 -50.48
N TYR A 453 -26.06 5.37 -50.40
CA TYR A 453 -25.80 6.36 -51.43
C TYR A 453 -24.44 6.09 -52.07
N ASP A 454 -24.31 6.47 -53.35
CA ASP A 454 -23.06 6.36 -54.11
C ASP A 454 -21.89 7.13 -53.45
N SER A 455 -22.21 8.24 -52.77
CA SER A 455 -21.25 9.03 -52.00
C SER A 455 -21.92 9.68 -50.79
N TYR A 456 -21.12 10.06 -49.81
CA TYR A 456 -21.57 10.72 -48.59
C TYR A 456 -20.80 12.03 -48.39
N ASP A 457 -21.48 13.06 -47.89
CA ASP A 457 -20.83 14.30 -47.49
C ASP A 457 -20.02 14.12 -46.19
N LYS A 458 -19.30 15.17 -45.78
CA LYS A 458 -18.48 15.19 -44.55
C LYS A 458 -19.26 15.02 -43.24
N TYR A 459 -20.59 15.11 -43.28
CA TYR A 459 -21.48 14.90 -42.14
C TYR A 459 -22.13 13.51 -42.15
N GLY A 460 -21.83 12.69 -43.16
CA GLY A 460 -22.41 11.36 -43.34
C GLY A 460 -23.80 11.39 -43.99
N ASN A 461 -24.22 12.52 -44.58
CA ASN A 461 -25.44 12.57 -45.35
C ASN A 461 -25.19 12.02 -46.75
N GLY A 462 -26.10 11.19 -47.23
CA GLY A 462 -26.06 10.64 -48.57
C GLY A 462 -26.20 11.70 -49.65
N VAL A 463 -25.34 11.65 -50.66
CA VAL A 463 -25.37 12.52 -51.83
C VAL A 463 -25.81 11.71 -53.04
N GLY A 464 -26.88 12.16 -53.70
CA GLY A 464 -27.47 11.48 -54.85
C GLY A 464 -28.76 10.71 -54.51
N LYS A 465 -29.17 9.81 -55.40
CA LYS A 465 -30.34 8.96 -55.16
C LYS A 465 -29.93 7.79 -54.26
N PRO A 466 -30.69 7.50 -53.20
CA PRO A 466 -30.43 6.33 -52.37
C PRO A 466 -30.92 5.05 -53.03
N ASP A 467 -30.09 4.02 -52.99
CA ASP A 467 -30.50 2.63 -53.15
C ASP A 467 -30.87 2.06 -51.78
N PHE A 468 -31.98 1.33 -51.71
CA PHE A 468 -32.46 0.80 -50.45
C PHE A 468 -32.03 -0.65 -50.26
N HIS A 469 -31.20 -0.88 -49.25
CA HIS A 469 -30.70 -2.22 -48.92
C HIS A 469 -31.31 -2.71 -47.61
N GLN A 470 -31.55 -4.01 -47.55
CA GLN A 470 -31.88 -4.69 -46.30
C GLN A 470 -30.60 -4.85 -45.47
N ASP A 471 -30.72 -4.59 -44.18
CA ASP A 471 -29.65 -4.76 -43.21
C ASP A 471 -30.19 -5.45 -41.95
N GLN A 472 -29.30 -6.07 -41.18
CA GLN A 472 -29.65 -6.85 -40.00
C GLN A 472 -29.21 -6.15 -38.71
N VAL A 473 -30.15 -6.05 -37.78
CA VAL A 473 -29.92 -5.57 -36.42
C VAL A 473 -30.42 -6.60 -35.41
N TYR A 474 -29.88 -6.52 -34.20
CA TYR A 474 -30.22 -7.42 -33.11
C TYR A 474 -30.65 -6.60 -31.91
N ASP A 475 -31.69 -7.08 -31.23
CA ASP A 475 -32.17 -6.47 -29.99
C ASP A 475 -31.27 -6.88 -28.82
N ILE A 476 -31.22 -6.04 -27.79
CA ILE A 476 -30.54 -6.33 -26.52
C ILE A 476 -30.91 -7.70 -25.94
N SER A 477 -32.18 -8.11 -26.02
CA SER A 477 -32.65 -9.40 -25.48
C SER A 477 -32.00 -10.61 -26.16
N GLN A 478 -31.38 -10.41 -27.32
CA GLN A 478 -30.75 -11.45 -28.12
C GLN A 478 -29.24 -11.50 -27.99
N VAL A 479 -28.65 -10.58 -27.23
CA VAL A 479 -27.21 -10.52 -26.97
C VAL A 479 -26.92 -10.73 -25.50
N GLU A 480 -25.75 -11.27 -25.21
CA GLU A 480 -25.21 -11.39 -23.86
C GLU A 480 -23.85 -10.68 -23.77
N GLU A 481 -23.51 -10.19 -22.58
CA GLU A 481 -22.21 -9.55 -22.37
C GLU A 481 -21.07 -10.54 -22.47
N ASN A 482 -20.12 -10.23 -23.34
CA ASN A 482 -18.80 -10.81 -23.38
C ASN A 482 -17.82 -9.87 -22.68
N LEU A 483 -17.78 -9.97 -21.36
CA LEU A 483 -16.86 -9.21 -20.52
C LEU A 483 -15.43 -9.28 -21.01
N LEU A 484 -14.97 -10.50 -21.29
CA LEU A 484 -13.61 -10.75 -21.72
C LEU A 484 -13.27 -10.01 -23.03
N ALA A 485 -14.27 -9.65 -23.85
CA ALA A 485 -14.12 -8.85 -25.06
C ALA A 485 -14.29 -7.33 -24.84
N LYS A 486 -14.86 -6.88 -23.72
CA LYS A 486 -15.11 -5.45 -23.43
C LYS A 486 -13.80 -4.67 -23.29
N GLN A 487 -13.71 -3.53 -23.96
CA GLN A 487 -12.57 -2.61 -23.97
C GLN A 487 -13.02 -1.23 -23.51
N LEU A 488 -12.13 -0.48 -22.85
CA LEU A 488 -12.40 0.91 -22.50
C LEU A 488 -12.43 1.79 -23.76
N THR A 489 -13.42 2.67 -23.85
CA THR A 489 -13.49 3.68 -24.92
C THR A 489 -12.54 4.85 -24.62
N LEU A 490 -12.28 5.69 -25.63
CA LEU A 490 -11.53 6.93 -25.41
C LEU A 490 -12.23 7.89 -24.43
N LYS A 491 -13.57 7.84 -24.37
CA LYS A 491 -14.34 8.59 -23.38
C LYS A 491 -14.05 8.08 -21.98
N ASP A 492 -14.05 6.77 -21.77
CA ASP A 492 -13.74 6.18 -20.45
C ASP A 492 -12.28 6.47 -20.03
N LEU A 493 -11.35 6.44 -20.98
CA LEU A 493 -9.94 6.73 -20.73
C LEU A 493 -9.66 8.21 -20.48
N SER A 494 -10.49 9.12 -21.00
CA SER A 494 -10.34 10.57 -20.81
C SER A 494 -10.42 10.99 -19.33
N PHE A 495 -11.08 10.18 -18.50
CA PHE A 495 -11.20 10.42 -17.08
C PHE A 495 -9.88 10.21 -16.31
N PHE A 496 -8.90 9.49 -16.87
CA PHE A 496 -7.62 9.23 -16.22
C PHE A 496 -6.63 10.38 -16.40
N SER A 497 -5.78 10.62 -15.40
CA SER A 497 -4.67 11.58 -15.54
C SER A 497 -3.60 11.07 -16.50
N SER A 498 -2.72 11.95 -16.99
CA SER A 498 -1.59 11.53 -17.83
C SER A 498 -0.66 10.55 -17.11
N ASP A 499 -0.50 10.68 -15.78
CA ASP A 499 0.33 9.79 -14.98
C ASP A 499 -0.32 8.41 -14.83
N GLU A 500 -1.64 8.35 -14.59
CA GLU A 500 -2.40 7.09 -14.53
C GLU A 500 -2.42 6.37 -15.89
N LEU A 501 -2.60 7.11 -17.00
CA LEU A 501 -2.54 6.54 -18.34
C LEU A 501 -1.14 6.04 -18.69
N LYS A 502 -0.08 6.73 -18.22
CA LYS A 502 1.30 6.28 -18.38
C LYS A 502 1.53 4.98 -17.61
N GLU A 503 1.12 4.92 -16.35
CA GLU A 503 1.18 3.71 -15.53
C GLU A 503 0.45 2.55 -16.22
N LEU A 504 -0.80 2.75 -16.65
CA LEU A 504 -1.58 1.73 -17.34
C LEU A 504 -0.88 1.23 -18.62
N VAL A 505 -0.32 2.14 -19.43
CA VAL A 505 0.46 1.79 -20.62
C VAL A 505 1.69 0.96 -20.26
N ASP A 506 2.41 1.33 -19.21
CA ASP A 506 3.64 0.66 -18.81
C ASP A 506 3.36 -0.72 -18.20
N LEU A 507 2.30 -0.86 -17.40
CA LEU A 507 1.81 -2.15 -16.90
C LEU A 507 1.37 -3.07 -18.06
N ALA A 508 0.59 -2.54 -19.01
CA ALA A 508 0.15 -3.30 -20.19
C ALA A 508 1.33 -3.72 -21.10
N LYS A 509 2.40 -2.91 -21.18
CA LYS A 509 3.66 -3.28 -21.86
C LYS A 509 4.42 -4.39 -21.13
N GLN A 510 4.26 -4.60 -19.84
CA GLN A 510 5.04 -5.62 -19.13
C GLN A 510 4.47 -7.04 -19.30
N LYS A 511 3.20 -7.17 -19.71
CA LYS A 511 2.55 -8.48 -19.88
C LYS A 511 3.18 -9.30 -21.03
N PRO A 512 3.67 -10.52 -20.76
CA PRO A 512 4.16 -11.43 -21.80
C PRO A 512 3.00 -12.02 -22.62
N ASN A 513 3.24 -12.35 -23.89
CA ASN A 513 2.29 -13.04 -24.78
C ASN A 513 0.89 -12.40 -24.88
N ARG A 514 0.83 -11.09 -25.17
CA ARG A 514 -0.44 -10.35 -25.32
C ARG A 514 -1.32 -10.92 -26.44
N THR A 515 -2.58 -11.13 -26.12
CA THR A 515 -3.66 -11.44 -27.06
C THR A 515 -3.87 -10.29 -28.07
N LEU A 516 -4.59 -10.55 -29.17
CA LEU A 516 -4.92 -9.50 -30.14
C LEU A 516 -5.69 -8.34 -29.49
N LYS A 517 -6.65 -8.67 -28.62
CA LYS A 517 -7.42 -7.72 -27.82
C LYS A 517 -6.50 -6.80 -27.01
N GLU A 518 -5.60 -7.37 -26.22
CA GLU A 518 -4.70 -6.60 -25.35
C GLU A 518 -3.72 -5.74 -26.15
N ARG A 519 -3.35 -6.14 -27.37
CA ARG A 519 -2.55 -5.31 -28.28
C ARG A 519 -3.34 -4.09 -28.77
N GLN A 520 -4.62 -4.26 -29.09
CA GLN A 520 -5.51 -3.16 -29.48
C GLN A 520 -5.78 -2.21 -28.30
N GLU A 521 -6.03 -2.74 -27.11
CA GLU A 521 -6.19 -1.96 -25.88
C GLU A 521 -4.94 -1.14 -25.58
N LEU A 522 -3.74 -1.74 -25.67
CA LEU A 522 -2.49 -1.02 -25.50
C LEU A 522 -2.35 0.14 -26.51
N GLY A 523 -2.80 -0.05 -27.76
CA GLY A 523 -2.87 1.01 -28.76
C GLY A 523 -3.79 2.15 -28.33
N THR A 524 -4.98 1.81 -27.84
CA THR A 524 -5.98 2.75 -27.35
C THR A 524 -5.48 3.52 -26.12
N PHE A 525 -4.84 2.84 -25.15
CA PHE A 525 -4.24 3.47 -23.97
C PHE A 525 -3.14 4.46 -24.35
N ARG A 526 -2.28 4.09 -25.32
CA ARG A 526 -1.24 4.99 -25.85
C ARG A 526 -1.85 6.22 -26.54
N TYR A 527 -2.94 6.03 -27.27
CA TYR A 527 -3.62 7.14 -27.93
C TYR A 527 -4.29 8.07 -26.92
N ALA A 528 -4.97 7.53 -25.90
CA ALA A 528 -5.53 8.31 -24.80
C ALA A 528 -4.44 9.09 -24.03
N LEU A 529 -3.31 8.45 -23.73
CA LEU A 529 -2.15 9.12 -23.12
C LEU A 529 -1.64 10.28 -23.99
N LYS A 530 -1.58 10.09 -25.31
CA LYS A 530 -1.19 11.15 -26.24
C LYS A 530 -2.18 12.32 -26.18
N LEU A 531 -3.49 12.06 -26.20
CA LEU A 531 -4.51 13.11 -26.10
C LEU A 531 -4.40 13.87 -24.77
N SER A 532 -4.26 13.16 -23.64
CA SER A 532 -4.11 13.80 -22.32
C SER A 532 -2.88 14.70 -22.23
N ARG A 533 -1.75 14.28 -22.82
CA ARG A 533 -0.53 15.12 -22.87
C ARG A 533 -0.68 16.33 -23.79
N LEU A 534 -1.45 16.21 -24.87
CA LEU A 534 -1.75 17.34 -25.75
C LEU A 534 -2.65 18.36 -25.04
N GLU A 535 -3.64 17.91 -24.26
CA GLU A 535 -4.47 18.80 -23.43
C GLU A 535 -3.64 19.52 -22.34
N GLU A 536 -2.72 18.81 -21.68
CA GLU A 536 -1.78 19.41 -20.72
C GLU A 536 -0.91 20.47 -21.39
N LYS A 537 -0.31 20.14 -22.54
CA LYS A 537 0.53 21.06 -23.32
C LYS A 537 -0.26 22.27 -23.82
N GLN A 538 -1.52 22.08 -24.23
CA GLN A 538 -2.40 23.18 -24.64
C GLN A 538 -2.59 24.18 -23.50
N LYS A 539 -2.91 23.69 -22.29
CA LYS A 539 -3.10 24.55 -21.11
C LYS A 539 -1.81 25.24 -20.71
N GLU A 540 -0.67 24.56 -20.80
CA GLU A 540 0.65 25.14 -20.54
C GLU A 540 0.93 26.31 -21.50
N LEU A 541 0.76 26.10 -22.80
CA LEU A 541 0.95 27.14 -23.81
C LEU A 541 -0.03 28.31 -23.66
N LEU A 542 -1.29 28.07 -23.26
CA LEU A 542 -2.25 29.15 -22.99
C LEU A 542 -1.83 30.00 -21.79
N VAL A 543 -1.31 29.38 -20.73
CA VAL A 543 -0.77 30.10 -19.56
C VAL A 543 0.46 30.91 -19.98
N THR A 544 1.41 30.29 -20.67
CA THR A 544 2.63 30.96 -21.17
C THR A 544 2.30 32.10 -22.12
N GLN A 545 1.34 31.92 -23.04
CA GLN A 545 0.85 32.96 -23.93
C GLN A 545 0.32 34.17 -23.15
N LYS A 546 -0.53 33.93 -22.15
CA LYS A 546 -1.12 34.98 -21.33
C LYS A 546 -0.05 35.74 -20.52
N LEU A 547 0.92 35.02 -19.96
CA LEU A 547 2.04 35.62 -19.24
C LEU A 547 2.93 36.45 -20.17
N LEU A 548 3.26 35.93 -21.35
CA LEU A 548 4.10 36.61 -22.33
C LEU A 548 3.43 37.87 -22.91
N GLN A 549 2.09 37.91 -22.98
CA GLN A 549 1.33 39.12 -23.35
C GLN A 549 1.38 40.23 -22.29
N GLN A 550 1.66 39.89 -21.04
CA GLN A 550 1.77 40.86 -19.93
C GLN A 550 3.18 41.44 -19.80
N VAL A 551 4.18 40.82 -20.45
CA VAL A 551 5.55 41.31 -20.46
C VAL A 551 5.62 42.62 -21.27
N GLN A 552 6.30 43.62 -20.71
CA GLN A 552 6.69 44.82 -21.43
C GLN A 552 8.15 44.68 -21.86
N PRO A 553 8.43 44.18 -23.08
CA PRO A 553 9.80 43.86 -23.49
C PRO A 553 10.63 45.12 -23.74
N LEU A 554 11.94 45.03 -23.43
CA LEU A 554 12.93 45.99 -23.88
C LEU A 554 12.94 46.08 -25.41
N ALA A 555 13.42 47.20 -25.97
CA ALA A 555 13.48 47.37 -27.42
C ALA A 555 14.30 46.26 -28.11
N THR A 556 15.36 45.78 -27.46
CA THR A 556 16.21 44.67 -27.90
C THR A 556 15.51 43.32 -27.86
N ASP A 557 14.52 43.16 -26.96
CA ASP A 557 13.91 41.87 -26.64
C ASP A 557 12.62 41.63 -27.45
N LYS A 558 12.07 42.70 -28.05
CA LYS A 558 10.85 42.65 -28.87
C LYS A 558 10.91 41.60 -29.98
N ALA A 559 12.06 41.45 -30.64
CA ALA A 559 12.21 40.47 -31.72
C ALA A 559 12.01 39.03 -31.21
N PHE A 560 12.63 38.68 -30.08
CA PHE A 560 12.49 37.36 -29.47
C PHE A 560 11.09 37.12 -28.90
N VAL A 561 10.51 38.12 -28.22
CA VAL A 561 9.14 38.01 -27.68
C VAL A 561 8.12 37.82 -28.79
N ASN A 562 8.21 38.58 -29.89
CA ASN A 562 7.31 38.42 -31.03
C ASN A 562 7.46 37.03 -31.69
N PHE A 563 8.70 36.57 -31.88
CA PHE A 563 8.97 35.22 -32.39
C PHE A 563 8.31 34.14 -31.52
N LYS A 564 8.43 34.25 -30.20
CA LYS A 564 7.81 33.30 -29.26
C LYS A 564 6.29 33.39 -29.23
N GLN A 565 5.71 34.59 -29.32
CA GLN A 565 4.27 34.77 -29.43
C GLN A 565 3.71 34.09 -30.68
N GLU A 566 4.37 34.26 -31.82
CA GLU A 566 3.98 33.62 -33.08
C GLU A 566 4.14 32.10 -33.01
N ALA A 567 5.28 31.61 -32.52
CA ALA A 567 5.55 30.18 -32.36
C ALA A 567 4.50 29.51 -31.45
N ILE A 568 4.17 30.12 -30.30
CA ILE A 568 3.14 29.61 -29.38
C ILE A 568 1.76 29.59 -30.05
N ALA A 569 1.41 30.62 -30.81
CA ALA A 569 0.13 30.67 -31.53
C ALA A 569 0.01 29.55 -32.59
N GLN A 570 1.08 29.33 -33.36
CA GLN A 570 1.14 28.24 -34.34
C GLN A 570 1.09 26.87 -33.67
N GLU A 571 1.79 26.68 -32.55
CA GLU A 571 1.78 25.41 -31.80
C GLU A 571 0.43 25.12 -31.16
N LEU A 572 -0.26 26.14 -30.61
CA LEU A 572 -1.64 26.01 -30.14
C LEU A 572 -2.59 25.58 -31.26
N LYS A 573 -2.43 26.14 -32.47
CA LYS A 573 -3.22 25.75 -33.65
C LYS A 573 -2.95 24.30 -34.07
N LEU A 574 -1.68 23.87 -34.03
CA LEU A 574 -1.30 22.48 -34.27
C LEU A 574 -1.99 21.55 -33.26
N ILE A 575 -1.97 21.88 -31.97
CA ILE A 575 -2.59 21.06 -30.92
C ILE A 575 -4.11 20.98 -31.11
N GLU A 576 -4.77 22.10 -31.41
CA GLU A 576 -6.21 22.14 -31.73
C GLU A 576 -6.56 21.16 -32.86
N TRP A 577 -5.77 21.16 -33.95
CA TRP A 577 -5.95 20.22 -35.04
C TRP A 577 -5.56 18.78 -34.70
N GLN A 578 -4.62 18.55 -33.78
CA GLN A 578 -4.26 17.21 -33.31
C GLN A 578 -5.32 16.59 -32.40
N LEU A 579 -6.01 17.40 -31.59
CA LEU A 579 -7.14 16.98 -30.77
C LEU A 579 -8.43 16.80 -31.59
N THR A 580 -8.54 17.46 -32.74
CA THR A 580 -9.67 17.32 -33.65
C THR A 580 -9.54 16.05 -34.51
N PRO A 581 -10.57 15.17 -34.55
CA PRO A 581 -10.56 14.00 -35.43
C PRO A 581 -10.39 14.40 -36.89
N ASN A 582 -9.52 13.70 -37.64
CA ASN A 582 -9.16 14.06 -39.00
C ASN A 582 -10.37 14.20 -39.96
N TYR A 583 -11.43 13.41 -39.78
CA TYR A 583 -12.63 13.48 -40.61
C TYR A 583 -13.43 14.79 -40.41
N LYS A 584 -13.15 15.55 -39.34
CA LYS A 584 -13.74 16.88 -39.10
C LYS A 584 -12.92 18.02 -39.71
N LEU A 585 -11.70 17.75 -40.16
CA LEU A 585 -10.80 18.76 -40.73
C LEU A 585 -10.96 18.85 -42.25
N LYS A 586 -10.92 20.06 -42.79
CA LYS A 586 -10.89 20.33 -44.23
C LYS A 586 -9.55 19.88 -44.84
N PRO A 587 -9.48 19.60 -46.17
CA PRO A 587 -8.23 19.25 -46.84
C PRO A 587 -7.09 20.27 -46.66
N GLU A 588 -7.43 21.56 -46.67
CA GLU A 588 -6.48 22.66 -46.42
C GLU A 588 -5.94 22.62 -44.97
N GLU A 589 -6.82 22.36 -44.00
CA GLU A 589 -6.45 22.24 -42.58
C GLU A 589 -5.59 20.99 -42.33
N LEU A 590 -5.83 19.89 -43.04
CA LEU A 590 -4.99 18.69 -42.99
C LEU A 590 -3.59 18.96 -43.52
N THR A 591 -3.49 19.70 -44.63
CA THR A 591 -2.20 20.12 -45.21
C THR A 591 -1.45 21.05 -44.25
N ALA A 592 -2.13 22.05 -43.71
CA ALA A 592 -1.56 22.98 -42.72
C ALA A 592 -1.13 22.26 -41.43
N LYS A 593 -1.93 21.30 -40.94
CA LYS A 593 -1.58 20.43 -39.81
C LYS A 593 -0.31 19.63 -40.09
N LYS A 594 -0.14 19.09 -41.30
CA LYS A 594 1.07 18.35 -41.69
C LYS A 594 2.29 19.27 -41.65
N LEU A 595 2.18 20.48 -42.21
CA LEU A 595 3.28 21.46 -42.23
C LEU A 595 3.68 21.90 -40.81
N LEU A 596 2.72 22.28 -39.98
CA LEU A 596 3.01 22.65 -38.58
C LEU A 596 3.58 21.46 -37.79
N ASN A 597 3.12 20.23 -38.05
CA ASN A 597 3.68 19.05 -37.40
C ASN A 597 5.13 18.77 -37.82
N GLN A 598 5.53 19.11 -39.05
CA GLN A 598 6.93 19.06 -39.49
C GLN A 598 7.75 20.15 -38.82
N GLN A 599 7.21 21.37 -38.74
CA GLN A 599 7.85 22.51 -38.09
C GLN A 599 8.13 22.24 -36.60
N PHE A 600 7.12 21.86 -35.82
CA PHE A 600 7.24 21.59 -34.38
C PHE A 600 7.57 20.12 -34.05
N GLN A 601 8.26 19.42 -34.96
CA GLN A 601 8.68 18.04 -34.72
C GLN A 601 9.65 18.00 -33.52
N ASP A 602 9.41 17.10 -32.57
CA ASP A 602 10.29 16.96 -31.41
C ASP A 602 11.53 16.10 -31.75
N SER A 603 12.72 16.59 -31.39
CA SER A 603 13.98 15.98 -31.80
C SER A 603 14.21 14.63 -31.13
N VAL A 604 13.75 14.43 -29.89
CA VAL A 604 13.95 13.20 -29.12
C VAL A 604 13.01 12.08 -29.57
N SER A 605 11.73 12.40 -29.80
CA SER A 605 10.70 11.45 -30.19
C SER A 605 10.70 11.08 -31.67
N LEU A 606 11.35 11.86 -32.55
CA LEU A 606 11.50 11.52 -33.97
C LEU A 606 12.28 10.20 -34.14
N PRO A 607 11.68 9.12 -34.68
CA PRO A 607 12.41 7.88 -34.92
C PRO A 607 13.47 8.07 -36.02
N VAL A 608 14.63 7.42 -35.88
CA VAL A 608 15.71 7.42 -36.89
C VAL A 608 15.18 7.06 -38.28
N LEU A 609 14.30 6.06 -38.38
CA LEU A 609 13.68 5.64 -39.64
C LEU A 609 12.86 6.72 -40.35
N LYS A 610 12.47 7.78 -39.65
CA LYS A 610 11.69 8.92 -40.17
C LYS A 610 12.51 10.21 -40.28
N ALA A 611 13.80 10.19 -39.94
CA ALA A 611 14.68 11.35 -39.96
C ALA A 611 15.20 11.68 -41.38
N SER A 612 14.30 11.71 -42.37
CA SER A 612 14.59 12.17 -43.72
C SER A 612 14.83 13.69 -43.74
N GLY A 613 15.41 14.20 -44.83
CA GLY A 613 15.67 15.64 -44.97
C GLY A 613 14.40 16.49 -44.84
N GLU A 614 13.28 16.04 -45.42
CA GLU A 614 11.98 16.72 -45.28
C GLU A 614 11.54 16.86 -43.81
N ASN A 615 11.82 15.86 -42.97
CA ASN A 615 11.37 15.82 -41.57
C ASN A 615 12.38 16.43 -40.58
N THR A 616 13.59 16.77 -41.02
CA THR A 616 14.64 17.36 -40.16
C THR A 616 14.96 18.81 -40.52
N GLN A 617 14.86 19.21 -41.79
CA GLN A 617 15.25 20.56 -42.23
C GLN A 617 14.35 21.67 -41.67
N VAL A 618 13.03 21.48 -41.71
CA VAL A 618 12.05 22.47 -41.21
C VAL A 618 12.22 22.75 -39.71
N PRO A 619 12.27 21.75 -38.81
CA PRO A 619 12.48 22.01 -37.39
C PRO A 619 13.87 22.56 -37.08
N VAL A 620 14.92 22.11 -37.81
CA VAL A 620 16.28 22.67 -37.68
C VAL A 620 16.29 24.16 -38.02
N LYS A 621 15.63 24.57 -39.11
CA LYS A 621 15.55 25.97 -39.51
C LYS A 621 14.86 26.81 -38.43
N GLN A 622 13.75 26.32 -37.87
CA GLN A 622 13.04 27.02 -36.79
C GLN A 622 13.93 27.20 -35.54
N LEU A 623 14.66 26.17 -35.13
CA LEU A 623 15.59 26.25 -33.99
C LEU A 623 16.74 27.23 -34.24
N GLN A 624 17.22 27.34 -35.48
CA GLN A 624 18.23 28.32 -35.88
C GLN A 624 17.68 29.76 -35.87
N GLU A 625 16.47 29.97 -36.38
CA GLU A 625 15.77 31.26 -36.32
C GLU A 625 15.54 31.69 -34.85
N GLU A 626 15.22 30.74 -33.98
CA GLU A 626 15.09 30.98 -32.54
C GLU A 626 16.42 31.41 -31.89
N LEU A 627 17.52 30.69 -32.17
CA LEU A 627 18.85 31.06 -31.69
C LEU A 627 19.26 32.46 -32.17
N GLN A 628 18.91 32.80 -33.41
CA GLN A 628 19.17 34.12 -33.97
C GLN A 628 18.37 35.21 -33.23
N ALA A 629 17.08 35.00 -33.01
CA ALA A 629 16.24 35.95 -32.26
C ALA A 629 16.73 36.12 -30.81
N LEU A 630 17.14 35.02 -30.17
CA LEU A 630 17.68 34.99 -28.81
C LEU A 630 18.97 35.79 -28.63
N SER A 631 19.78 35.94 -29.69
CA SER A 631 21.05 36.68 -29.61
C SER A 631 20.88 38.09 -29.04
N THR A 632 19.78 38.76 -29.38
CA THR A 632 19.44 40.13 -28.97
C THR A 632 18.83 40.26 -27.57
N LEU A 633 18.41 39.14 -26.95
CA LEU A 633 17.73 39.13 -25.64
C LEU A 633 18.63 39.59 -24.50
N GLN A 634 18.20 40.59 -23.73
CA GLN A 634 18.87 41.09 -22.53
C GLN A 634 18.14 40.71 -21.24
N ASP A 635 16.81 40.82 -21.21
CA ASP A 635 16.02 40.40 -20.04
C ASP A 635 15.90 38.86 -19.99
N GLN A 636 16.74 38.24 -19.17
CA GLN A 636 16.75 36.79 -18.98
C GLN A 636 15.52 36.27 -18.22
N SER A 637 14.78 37.13 -17.52
CA SER A 637 13.55 36.71 -16.81
C SER A 637 12.47 36.20 -17.77
N ILE A 638 12.52 36.64 -19.04
CA ILE A 638 11.67 36.15 -20.13
C ILE A 638 11.91 34.65 -20.38
N LEU A 639 13.16 34.17 -20.28
CA LEU A 639 13.48 32.74 -20.45
C LEU A 639 12.95 31.93 -19.27
N SER A 640 13.13 32.43 -18.04
CA SER A 640 12.58 31.79 -16.85
C SER A 640 11.05 31.70 -16.89
N LEU A 641 10.40 32.73 -17.42
CA LEU A 641 8.95 32.76 -17.63
C LEU A 641 8.48 31.74 -18.66
N LEU A 642 9.19 31.63 -19.79
CA LEU A 642 8.87 30.66 -20.86
C LEU A 642 9.07 29.21 -20.39
N ARG A 643 10.11 28.95 -19.58
CA ARG A 643 10.43 27.61 -19.06
C ARG A 643 9.69 27.27 -17.77
N GLY A 644 9.16 28.25 -17.06
CA GLY A 644 8.51 28.06 -15.75
C GLY A 644 9.47 27.68 -14.62
N GLN A 645 10.77 27.86 -14.83
CA GLN A 645 11.86 27.65 -13.87
C GLN A 645 13.04 28.58 -14.22
N ASP A 646 13.90 28.87 -13.25
CA ASP A 646 15.06 29.72 -13.49
C ASP A 646 16.02 29.06 -14.48
N ILE A 647 16.36 29.79 -15.55
CA ILE A 647 17.30 29.33 -16.57
C ILE A 647 18.12 30.51 -17.09
N SER A 648 19.41 30.31 -17.26
CA SER A 648 20.30 31.30 -17.88
C SER A 648 20.20 31.26 -19.40
N LYS A 649 20.58 32.38 -20.04
CA LYS A 649 20.69 32.44 -21.50
C LYS A 649 21.63 31.39 -22.07
N SER A 650 22.74 31.09 -21.39
CA SER A 650 23.71 30.06 -21.83
C SER A 650 23.13 28.65 -21.78
N GLU A 651 22.41 28.30 -20.72
CA GLU A 651 21.76 26.99 -20.59
C GLU A 651 20.68 26.81 -21.66
N TYR A 652 19.88 27.85 -21.92
CA TYR A 652 18.87 27.82 -22.98
C TYR A 652 19.48 27.66 -24.38
N VAL A 653 20.62 28.31 -24.64
CA VAL A 653 21.38 28.12 -25.90
C VAL A 653 21.92 26.69 -26.01
N GLU A 654 22.51 26.14 -24.95
CA GLU A 654 23.01 24.76 -24.95
C GLU A 654 21.89 23.76 -25.21
N GLU A 655 20.69 23.98 -24.66
CA GLU A 655 19.52 23.15 -24.90
C GLU A 655 19.13 23.15 -26.38
N LEU A 656 18.99 24.32 -27.01
CA LEU A 656 18.65 24.44 -28.44
C LEU A 656 19.72 23.80 -29.34
N GLN A 657 21.01 24.00 -29.03
CA GLN A 657 22.12 23.37 -29.74
C GLN A 657 22.13 21.85 -29.61
N THR A 658 21.73 21.34 -28.45
CA THR A 658 21.59 19.90 -28.21
C THR A 658 20.45 19.32 -29.05
N HIS A 659 19.30 20.01 -29.15
CA HIS A 659 18.21 19.60 -30.04
C HIS A 659 18.63 19.58 -31.52
N LEU A 660 19.35 20.61 -31.98
CA LEU A 660 19.93 20.66 -33.34
C LEU A 660 20.86 19.48 -33.61
N SER A 661 21.77 19.19 -32.67
CA SER A 661 22.71 18.07 -32.78
C SER A 661 21.99 16.72 -32.87
N ILE A 662 20.90 16.53 -32.11
CA ILE A 662 20.09 15.31 -32.17
C ILE A 662 19.46 15.12 -33.56
N PHE A 663 18.90 16.18 -34.15
CA PHE A 663 18.35 16.10 -35.52
C PHE A 663 19.40 15.71 -36.54
N GLN A 664 20.58 16.32 -36.45
CA GLN A 664 21.69 16.06 -37.36
C GLN A 664 22.18 14.61 -37.24
N VAL A 665 22.48 14.16 -36.02
CA VAL A 665 22.93 12.77 -35.77
C VAL A 665 21.87 11.75 -36.22
N LYS A 666 20.58 12.00 -35.98
CA LYS A 666 19.51 11.11 -36.46
C LYS A 666 19.41 11.08 -37.98
N HIS A 667 19.62 12.22 -38.64
CA HIS A 667 19.64 12.31 -40.09
C HIS A 667 20.82 11.55 -40.70
N ASP A 668 22.01 11.67 -40.11
CA ASP A 668 23.20 10.95 -40.54
C ASP A 668 23.00 9.43 -40.44
N ILE A 669 22.47 8.95 -39.30
CA ILE A 669 22.12 7.53 -39.14
C ILE A 669 21.07 7.09 -40.18
N TYR A 670 20.08 7.93 -40.47
CA TYR A 670 19.08 7.64 -41.50
C TYR A 670 19.71 7.47 -42.88
N GLN A 671 20.58 8.39 -43.30
CA GLN A 671 21.29 8.32 -44.58
C GLN A 671 22.19 7.08 -44.65
N ASN A 672 22.93 6.81 -43.58
CA ASN A 672 23.78 5.62 -43.45
C ASN A 672 22.97 4.33 -43.59
N ASN A 673 21.78 4.26 -43.00
CA ASN A 673 20.89 3.10 -43.13
C ASN A 673 20.38 2.90 -44.56
N GLN A 674 20.11 3.99 -45.30
CA GLN A 674 19.77 3.91 -46.72
C GLN A 674 20.97 3.38 -47.53
N ALA A 675 22.17 3.91 -47.29
CA ALA A 675 23.40 3.47 -47.97
C ALA A 675 23.71 1.98 -47.72
N ILE A 676 23.53 1.50 -46.48
CA ILE A 676 23.67 0.08 -46.13
C ILE A 676 22.65 -0.78 -46.89
N ALA A 677 21.40 -0.31 -47.03
CA ALA A 677 20.36 -1.07 -47.72
C ALA A 677 20.60 -1.18 -49.23
N THR A 678 21.33 -0.24 -49.82
CA THR A 678 21.61 -0.18 -51.27
C THR A 678 22.98 -0.70 -51.69
N SER A 679 23.94 -0.82 -50.77
CA SER A 679 25.30 -1.29 -51.08
C SER A 679 25.39 -2.82 -51.07
N THR A 680 26.26 -3.37 -51.92
CA THR A 680 26.62 -4.80 -51.97
C THR A 680 28.07 -5.05 -51.53
N ASP A 681 28.79 -4.03 -51.09
CA ASP A 681 30.19 -4.12 -50.62
C ASP A 681 30.23 -4.32 -49.10
N ASP A 682 30.66 -5.50 -48.66
CA ASP A 682 30.70 -5.90 -47.25
C ASP A 682 31.64 -5.04 -46.40
N GLU A 683 32.77 -4.56 -46.94
CA GLU A 683 33.70 -3.70 -46.20
C GLU A 683 33.12 -2.29 -46.05
N GLN A 684 32.46 -1.77 -47.09
CA GLN A 684 31.74 -0.50 -47.00
C GLN A 684 30.59 -0.58 -45.98
N ILE A 685 29.78 -1.65 -46.01
CA ILE A 685 28.69 -1.87 -45.07
C ILE A 685 29.22 -1.93 -43.62
N LYS A 686 30.34 -2.61 -43.40
CA LYS A 686 30.98 -2.73 -42.09
C LYS A 686 31.48 -1.38 -41.57
N GLY A 687 32.12 -0.58 -42.43
CA GLY A 687 32.56 0.78 -42.08
C GLY A 687 31.40 1.70 -41.69
N VAL A 688 30.31 1.70 -42.48
CA VAL A 688 29.11 2.52 -42.18
C VAL A 688 28.40 2.04 -40.90
N LYS A 689 28.39 0.74 -40.61
CA LYS A 689 27.87 0.21 -39.33
C LYS A 689 28.69 0.67 -38.12
N GLN A 690 30.02 0.76 -38.24
CA GLN A 690 30.89 1.30 -37.19
C GLN A 690 30.63 2.79 -36.94
N LEU A 691 30.45 3.58 -38.01
CA LEU A 691 30.05 4.99 -37.90
C LEU A 691 28.69 5.14 -37.21
N ASN A 692 27.70 4.31 -37.57
CA ASN A 692 26.41 4.31 -36.88
C ASN A 692 26.55 3.99 -35.38
N ALA A 693 27.44 3.06 -34.98
CA ALA A 693 27.68 2.79 -33.56
C ALA A 693 28.22 4.02 -32.81
N GLN A 694 29.11 4.80 -33.44
CA GLN A 694 29.59 6.08 -32.89
C GLN A 694 28.44 7.09 -32.79
N HIS A 695 27.64 7.27 -33.84
CA HIS A 695 26.49 8.16 -33.83
C HIS A 695 25.46 7.79 -32.75
N PHE A 696 25.20 6.50 -32.51
CA PHE A 696 24.33 6.06 -31.42
C PHE A 696 24.92 6.36 -30.03
N SER A 697 26.25 6.30 -29.88
CA SER A 697 26.93 6.71 -28.64
C SER A 697 26.77 8.21 -28.40
N THR A 698 27.01 9.04 -29.42
CA THR A 698 26.79 10.49 -29.37
C THR A 698 25.33 10.81 -29.04
N LEU A 699 24.38 10.12 -29.68
CA LEU A 699 22.95 10.33 -29.44
C LEU A 699 22.58 10.04 -27.98
N LYS A 700 23.17 9.01 -27.36
CA LYS A 700 22.97 8.71 -25.94
C LYS A 700 23.48 9.85 -25.05
N GLN A 701 24.68 10.37 -25.31
CA GLN A 701 25.24 11.50 -24.57
C GLN A 701 24.38 12.77 -24.71
N LEU A 702 23.86 13.05 -25.93
CA LEU A 702 22.97 14.18 -26.16
C LEU A 702 21.63 14.04 -25.43
N TYR A 703 21.09 12.81 -25.32
CA TYR A 703 19.88 12.58 -24.51
C TYR A 703 20.13 12.77 -23.02
N GLU A 704 21.28 12.34 -22.50
CA GLU A 704 21.68 12.56 -21.12
C GLU A 704 21.79 14.06 -20.78
N LYS A 705 22.24 14.90 -21.73
CA LYS A 705 22.29 16.37 -21.56
C LYS A 705 20.91 17.03 -21.45
N LEU A 706 19.92 16.56 -22.20
CA LEU A 706 18.55 17.11 -22.11
C LEU A 706 17.80 16.59 -20.88
N LEU A 707 18.26 15.48 -20.27
CA LEU A 707 17.55 14.74 -19.23
C LEU A 707 18.53 14.11 -18.22
N PRO A 708 19.10 14.87 -17.27
CA PRO A 708 19.80 14.28 -16.13
C PRO A 708 18.87 13.33 -15.38
N GLU A 709 19.33 12.12 -15.00
CA GLU A 709 18.48 11.07 -14.41
C GLU A 709 17.68 11.54 -13.18
N GLU A 710 18.17 12.53 -12.43
CA GLU A 710 17.51 13.12 -11.26
C GLU A 710 16.45 14.21 -11.58
N GLU A 711 16.51 14.85 -12.76
CA GLU A 711 15.65 15.99 -13.14
C GLU A 711 14.55 15.63 -14.14
N SER A 712 14.69 14.54 -14.92
CA SER A 712 13.73 14.13 -15.96
C SER A 712 12.30 13.86 -15.48
N GLN A 713 12.08 13.81 -14.16
CA GLN A 713 10.78 13.55 -13.53
C GLN A 713 10.16 14.79 -12.85
N ARG A 714 10.89 15.91 -12.75
CA ARG A 714 10.38 17.11 -12.06
C ARG A 714 9.61 18.00 -13.04
N LYS A 715 8.28 17.87 -13.01
CA LYS A 715 7.36 18.84 -13.65
C LYS A 715 7.69 20.25 -13.13
N THR A 716 7.68 21.26 -14.00
CA THR A 716 7.84 22.68 -13.58
C THR A 716 6.69 23.11 -12.67
N LYS A 717 6.82 24.22 -11.93
CA LYS A 717 5.73 24.70 -11.04
C LYS A 717 4.41 24.90 -11.80
N ILE A 718 4.51 25.41 -13.03
CA ILE A 718 3.36 25.60 -13.93
C ILE A 718 2.77 24.25 -14.34
N GLN A 719 3.61 23.31 -14.77
CA GLN A 719 3.16 21.96 -15.15
C GLN A 719 2.53 21.20 -13.97
N GLN A 720 3.09 21.34 -12.76
CA GLN A 720 2.53 20.75 -11.53
C GLN A 720 1.14 21.34 -11.23
N ALA A 721 0.99 22.67 -11.31
CA ALA A 721 -0.28 23.34 -11.07
C ALA A 721 -1.34 22.92 -12.10
N ILE A 722 -0.97 22.85 -13.38
CA ILE A 722 -1.86 22.41 -14.46
C ILE A 722 -2.26 20.95 -14.29
N ALA A 723 -1.30 20.05 -14.03
CA ALA A 723 -1.58 18.65 -13.79
C ALA A 723 -2.54 18.46 -12.61
N LYS A 724 -2.32 19.19 -11.51
CA LYS A 724 -3.21 19.19 -10.34
C LYS A 724 -4.61 19.71 -10.67
N GLN A 725 -4.71 20.84 -11.38
CA GLN A 725 -6.00 21.42 -11.79
C GLN A 725 -6.75 20.48 -12.74
N MET A 726 -6.06 19.85 -13.69
CA MET A 726 -6.63 18.87 -14.61
C MET A 726 -7.10 17.62 -13.89
N GLN A 727 -6.34 17.13 -12.91
CA GLN A 727 -6.74 16.00 -12.09
C GLN A 727 -8.01 16.32 -11.30
N VAL A 728 -8.09 17.49 -10.66
CA VAL A 728 -9.30 17.95 -9.96
C VAL A 728 -10.48 18.09 -10.91
N GLN A 729 -10.27 18.64 -12.11
CA GLN A 729 -11.31 18.75 -13.13
C GLN A 729 -11.82 17.38 -13.60
N LYS A 730 -10.91 16.42 -13.84
CA LYS A 730 -11.26 15.03 -14.21
C LYS A 730 -12.00 14.32 -13.08
N GLN A 731 -11.59 14.51 -11.83
CA GLN A 731 -12.31 14.00 -10.65
C GLN A 731 -13.70 14.63 -10.53
N SER A 732 -13.82 15.94 -10.71
CA SER A 732 -15.10 16.66 -10.69
C SER A 732 -16.02 16.25 -11.84
N GLN A 733 -15.51 16.00 -13.04
CA GLN A 733 -16.29 15.47 -14.17
C GLN A 733 -16.78 14.04 -13.91
N ARG A 734 -15.94 13.19 -13.30
CA ARG A 734 -16.37 11.88 -12.79
C ARG A 734 -17.54 12.08 -11.82
N GLN A 735 -17.46 13.05 -10.89
CA GLN A 735 -18.52 13.37 -9.93
C GLN A 735 -19.79 13.97 -10.55
N SER A 736 -19.70 14.85 -11.55
CA SER A 736 -20.89 15.43 -12.18
C SER A 736 -21.67 14.41 -13.01
N LEU A 737 -20.98 13.47 -13.67
CA LEU A 737 -21.62 12.33 -14.34
C LEU A 737 -22.29 11.37 -13.34
N GLN A 738 -21.85 11.38 -12.06
CA GLN A 738 -22.49 10.64 -10.97
C GLN A 738 -23.75 11.36 -10.44
N GLN A 739 -23.91 12.67 -10.63
CA GLN A 739 -25.07 13.45 -10.16
C GLN A 739 -26.13 13.73 -11.23
N VAL A 740 -25.74 13.85 -12.51
CA VAL A 740 -26.67 14.14 -13.63
C VAL A 740 -27.63 12.97 -13.92
N HIS A 741 -27.30 11.77 -13.49
CA HIS A 741 -28.24 10.64 -13.42
C HIS A 741 -29.09 10.73 -12.14
N GLY A 742 -29.96 11.74 -12.06
CA GLY A 742 -31.01 11.80 -11.04
C GLY A 742 -31.90 10.56 -11.13
N GLU A 743 -32.06 9.82 -10.03
CA GLU A 743 -32.87 8.60 -9.89
C GLU A 743 -32.85 7.61 -11.07
N ALA A 744 -31.83 7.64 -11.93
CA ALA A 744 -31.64 6.61 -12.93
C ALA A 744 -31.06 5.42 -12.18
N ARG A 745 -31.91 4.43 -11.87
CA ARG A 745 -31.50 3.13 -11.36
C ARG A 745 -30.60 2.47 -12.40
N ILE A 746 -29.31 2.77 -12.37
CA ILE A 746 -28.29 2.04 -13.12
C ILE A 746 -28.30 0.62 -12.57
N ASP A 747 -28.45 -0.35 -13.47
CA ASP A 747 -28.70 -1.72 -13.09
C ASP A 747 -27.48 -2.35 -12.38
N THR A 748 -27.68 -2.66 -11.10
CA THR A 748 -26.73 -3.28 -10.21
C THR A 748 -26.70 -4.81 -10.33
N SER A 749 -27.25 -5.45 -11.37
CA SER A 749 -27.37 -6.92 -11.48
C SER A 749 -26.04 -7.67 -11.25
N PHE A 750 -24.92 -7.12 -11.71
CA PHE A 750 -23.58 -7.65 -11.44
C PHE A 750 -23.28 -7.67 -9.94
N MET A 751 -23.52 -6.53 -9.28
CA MET A 751 -23.37 -6.44 -7.83
C MET A 751 -24.41 -7.31 -7.15
N ARG A 752 -25.67 -7.39 -7.58
CA ARG A 752 -26.68 -8.32 -7.03
C ARG A 752 -26.24 -9.78 -7.10
N GLN A 753 -25.57 -10.21 -8.17
CA GLN A 753 -25.03 -11.56 -8.27
C GLN A 753 -23.74 -11.75 -7.47
N LEU A 754 -22.88 -10.72 -7.40
CA LEU A 754 -21.74 -10.65 -6.48
C LEU A 754 -22.24 -10.77 -5.02
N THR A 755 -23.25 -10.01 -4.64
CA THR A 755 -23.92 -9.98 -3.34
C THR A 755 -24.67 -11.27 -3.07
N ALA A 756 -25.37 -11.87 -4.04
CA ALA A 756 -26.11 -13.11 -3.88
C ALA A 756 -25.18 -14.33 -3.73
N SER A 757 -24.10 -14.39 -4.52
CA SER A 757 -23.06 -15.42 -4.38
C SER A 757 -22.30 -15.26 -3.07
N LEU A 758 -21.99 -14.02 -2.69
CA LEU A 758 -21.29 -13.73 -1.44
C LEU A 758 -22.17 -13.82 -0.21
N SER A 759 -23.47 -13.55 -0.26
CA SER A 759 -24.42 -13.72 0.86
C SER A 759 -24.76 -15.20 1.08
N LYS A 760 -24.79 -16.03 0.03
CA LYS A 760 -24.70 -17.49 0.16
C LYS A 760 -23.37 -17.90 0.81
N ALA A 761 -22.25 -17.31 0.39
CA ALA A 761 -20.96 -17.51 1.04
C ALA A 761 -20.89 -16.87 2.44
N GLN A 762 -21.77 -15.93 2.81
CA GLN A 762 -21.84 -15.23 4.10
C GLN A 762 -22.69 -16.01 5.10
N ARG A 763 -23.73 -16.72 4.66
CA ARG A 763 -24.43 -17.73 5.47
C ARG A 763 -23.57 -18.97 5.69
N ALA A 764 -22.80 -19.37 4.68
CA ALA A 764 -21.76 -20.38 4.83
C ALA A 764 -20.57 -19.89 5.67
N ASN A 765 -20.17 -18.62 5.55
CA ASN A 765 -19.13 -17.99 6.38
C ASN A 765 -19.62 -17.59 7.77
N GLN A 766 -20.92 -17.46 8.08
CA GLN A 766 -21.37 -17.21 9.45
C GLN A 766 -21.29 -18.50 10.26
N ARG A 767 -21.67 -19.63 9.64
CA ARG A 767 -21.37 -20.98 10.15
C ARG A 767 -19.87 -21.26 10.13
N ALA A 768 -19.15 -20.86 9.08
CA ALA A 768 -17.69 -21.02 9.01
C ALA A 768 -16.90 -19.96 9.80
N LEU A 769 -17.48 -18.86 10.32
CA LEU A 769 -16.84 -17.90 11.24
C LEU A 769 -17.12 -18.31 12.68
N THR A 770 -18.27 -18.95 12.95
CA THR A 770 -18.46 -19.69 14.21
C THR A 770 -17.66 -20.98 14.24
N GLU A 771 -17.40 -21.63 13.09
CA GLU A 771 -16.47 -22.76 12.98
C GLU A 771 -15.01 -22.31 12.79
N ARG A 772 -14.71 -21.09 12.32
CA ARG A 772 -13.35 -20.53 12.22
C ARG A 772 -12.91 -19.79 13.47
N ALA A 773 -13.80 -19.22 14.26
CA ALA A 773 -13.50 -18.91 15.65
C ALA A 773 -13.18 -20.19 16.43
N ARG A 774 -13.84 -21.33 16.11
CA ARG A 774 -13.51 -22.66 16.63
C ARG A 774 -12.35 -23.37 15.90
N SER A 775 -11.98 -22.93 14.70
CA SER A 775 -10.88 -23.49 13.88
C SER A 775 -9.60 -22.73 14.11
N ASP A 776 -9.65 -21.45 14.46
CA ASP A 776 -8.52 -20.67 14.94
C ASP A 776 -8.22 -21.12 16.39
N GLU A 777 -9.25 -21.47 17.20
CA GLU A 777 -9.09 -22.25 18.45
C GLU A 777 -8.51 -23.67 18.21
N ARG A 778 -8.87 -24.35 17.10
CA ARG A 778 -8.27 -25.65 16.74
C ARG A 778 -6.91 -25.52 16.07
N GLU A 779 -6.58 -24.47 15.34
CA GLU A 779 -5.24 -24.19 14.80
C GLU A 779 -4.31 -23.79 15.96
N GLU A 780 -4.80 -23.05 16.96
CA GLU A 780 -4.07 -22.82 18.22
C GLU A 780 -3.92 -24.11 19.04
N GLN A 781 -4.91 -25.03 19.06
CA GLN A 781 -4.79 -26.35 19.71
C GLN A 781 -3.98 -27.38 18.89
N GLU A 782 -3.97 -27.31 17.57
CA GLU A 782 -3.18 -28.18 16.67
C GLU A 782 -1.72 -27.72 16.60
N GLU A 783 -1.43 -26.41 16.70
CA GLU A 783 -0.08 -25.89 17.00
C GLU A 783 0.40 -26.28 18.41
N TYR A 784 -0.53 -26.48 19.38
CA TYR A 784 -0.25 -27.05 20.70
C TYR A 784 0.01 -28.56 20.66
N HIS A 785 -0.62 -29.29 19.73
CA HIS A 785 -0.43 -30.74 19.56
C HIS A 785 0.73 -31.13 18.63
N GLN A 786 1.20 -30.23 17.75
CA GLN A 786 2.43 -30.42 16.98
C GLN A 786 3.72 -30.11 17.77
N ASN A 787 3.61 -29.47 18.93
CA ASN A 787 4.73 -29.19 19.86
C ASN A 787 4.68 -30.05 21.13
N ARG A 788 4.25 -31.32 21.01
CA ARG A 788 4.47 -32.35 22.02
C ARG A 788 5.42 -33.43 21.51
#